data_AF-A0A8X7XNR0-F1
#
_entry.id   AF-A0A8X7XNR0-F1
#
_cell.length_a   1.000
_cell.length_b   1.000
_cell.length_c   1.000
_cell.angle_alpha   90.00
_cell.angle_beta   90.00
_cell.angle_gamma   90.00
#
_symmetry.space_group_name_H-M   'P 1'
#
loop_
_entity.id
_entity.type
_entity.pdbx_description
1 polymer ?
#
loop_
_entity_poly.entity_id
_entity_poly.type
_entity_poly.pdbx_seq_one_letter_code
_entity_poly.pdbx_strand_id
1 'polypeptide(L)'
;MDPPAAKRRCTGLVPAPVLREGAARGVQKCRLESLLDLSAKRVAESWAYEQVEERFSRIPEPVQKRIIFWSFPRNEREICMYSSLSCQGPEADRDGGVPFQRGLKLLEKSGSVERVLQVVARQTVFKRAIRSWDLHWRDPHLQRILRGEVVVTGQGGVHKRDHGEKLLTFDPQGRPVWLGEQLPTACARVDALRSHGYPKEALRLAVAVVHTLRLQRRHQLEAYKQQKKEMLQKGTTLISNPEGWVSHPLDPIGCLVRAFLEACRVDEEGPSFYSDATCELKKPVYIHTPVPSATPNSGESYFTMALEVALLGLGQQRAMTEGYYAQDKVVRSEETLISVLADIPLDERLLQVMRRQTQLLLEGGPYSGLGEVVHRESVPMHTFARFLFTSLLPHDPELAYKVALRAMRLPVVESQIHHNDPLTSNPLDPVPANRFPRWFVLGHLETRQCELASTMLTAAKGDPKWLHTVLNSIQQNIHIPALLYKLAQDACKAATPPSGPPDMTLLNVALELGLQVMRITLVTLSWGRREMVRWLVNCATDVGMGAIINMMQGWYNLFTPIEATSVVAVSATSHATALRLGLDYTQREELGACARTMALQCAVKDPQLCALPALTLCEKNHGAFEAAYQIVLDSAATGMGHSHLFTIARYMEHRGLPLRAYKLASLALAHLNISYNQDAHPAVNDVLWACSLSHSLGKNELAAIVPLVIKSVRCAPVLSDILRRWTLPSPGLSGIPGRRNSGKMMGTDKAPLCQMLEAAIGAYINTTHSRLTHISPRHYGEFIEFLGKARETFLMAPDGHLQFGQFIENLKQTYKGKKKLMLLVRERFG
;
A
#
# COMPACT_ATOMS: atom_id res chain seq x y z
N MET A 1 -41.20 -6.82 0.01
CA MET A 1 -40.82 -8.05 -0.71
C MET A 1 -41.28 -9.21 0.13
N ASP A 2 -42.21 -10.00 -0.38
CA ASP A 2 -42.78 -11.13 0.35
C ASP A 2 -41.72 -12.22 0.56
N PRO A 3 -41.70 -12.88 1.74
CA PRO A 3 -40.79 -13.99 1.99
C PRO A 3 -41.15 -15.18 1.08
N PRO A 4 -40.16 -16.01 0.69
CA PRO A 4 -40.43 -17.27 0.01
C PRO A 4 -41.26 -18.20 0.92
N ALA A 5 -42.02 -19.12 0.33
CA ALA A 5 -42.88 -20.04 1.06
C ALA A 5 -42.07 -20.88 2.09
N ALA A 6 -42.61 -21.03 3.30
CA ALA A 6 -41.95 -21.73 4.40
C ALA A 6 -41.72 -23.22 4.08
N LYS A 7 -40.55 -23.74 4.45
CA LYS A 7 -40.24 -25.18 4.38
C LYS A 7 -41.16 -25.96 5.33
N ARG A 8 -41.74 -27.08 4.90
CA ARG A 8 -42.68 -27.89 5.72
C ARG A 8 -41.96 -28.46 6.95
N ARG A 9 -42.61 -28.40 8.13
CA ARG A 9 -42.08 -28.93 9.40
C ARG A 9 -41.90 -30.45 9.37
N CYS A 10 -40.73 -30.94 9.81
CA CYS A 10 -40.56 -32.31 10.28
C CYS A 10 -40.80 -32.39 11.80
N THR A 11 -41.92 -32.97 12.20
CA THR A 11 -42.14 -33.48 13.56
C THR A 11 -41.48 -34.86 13.68
N GLY A 12 -40.45 -35.01 14.51
CA GLY A 12 -39.89 -36.33 14.78
C GLY A 12 -38.59 -36.34 15.60
N LEU A 13 -38.69 -36.93 16.80
CA LEU A 13 -37.65 -37.52 17.65
C LEU A 13 -36.81 -36.60 18.57
N VAL A 14 -37.14 -36.75 19.86
CA VAL A 14 -36.42 -36.28 21.06
C VAL A 14 -35.10 -37.06 21.21
N PRO A 15 -33.97 -36.42 21.60
CA PRO A 15 -32.76 -37.15 21.95
C PRO A 15 -32.90 -37.85 23.33
N ALA A 16 -32.48 -39.11 23.43
CA ALA A 16 -32.42 -39.86 24.69
C ALA A 16 -31.43 -39.22 25.70
N PRO A 17 -31.65 -39.38 27.03
CA PRO A 17 -30.87 -38.69 28.05
C PRO A 17 -29.52 -39.38 28.32
N VAL A 18 -28.50 -38.56 28.50
CA VAL A 18 -27.19 -38.93 29.04
C VAL A 18 -27.33 -39.23 30.53
N LEU A 19 -26.87 -40.41 30.95
CA LEU A 19 -26.70 -40.78 32.36
C LEU A 19 -25.73 -39.81 33.04
N ARG A 20 -26.22 -39.07 34.04
CA ARG A 20 -25.41 -38.46 35.11
C ARG A 20 -25.98 -38.94 36.45
N GLU A 21 -25.11 -39.47 37.28
CA GLU A 21 -25.36 -39.77 38.69
C GLU A 21 -25.71 -38.48 39.46
N GLY A 22 -26.57 -38.60 40.47
CA GLY A 22 -26.86 -37.56 41.47
C GLY A 22 -28.32 -37.11 41.50
N ALA A 23 -29.02 -37.45 42.59
CA ALA A 23 -30.46 -37.32 42.80
C ALA A 23 -31.02 -35.88 42.81
N ALA A 24 -32.22 -35.70 42.21
CA ALA A 24 -33.39 -35.04 42.81
C ALA A 24 -34.58 -35.04 41.82
N ARG A 25 -35.72 -35.62 42.22
CA ARG A 25 -37.00 -35.49 41.51
C ARG A 25 -37.45 -34.02 41.53
N GLY A 26 -37.63 -33.40 40.37
CA GLY A 26 -38.22 -32.06 40.29
C GLY A 26 -38.36 -31.53 38.86
N VAL A 27 -39.62 -31.50 38.38
CA VAL A 27 -40.19 -30.61 37.34
C VAL A 27 -39.37 -30.39 36.05
N GLN A 28 -39.90 -30.94 34.94
CA GLN A 28 -39.47 -30.63 33.58
C GLN A 28 -39.64 -29.14 33.26
N LYS A 29 -38.62 -28.32 33.57
CA LYS A 29 -38.53 -26.95 33.07
C LYS A 29 -38.26 -27.03 31.57
N CYS A 30 -39.27 -26.72 30.75
CA CYS A 30 -39.04 -26.26 29.37
C CYS A 30 -38.01 -25.14 29.43
N ARG A 31 -36.78 -25.40 28.95
CA ARG A 31 -35.79 -24.33 28.72
C ARG A 31 -36.43 -23.39 27.69
N LEU A 32 -36.85 -22.22 28.13
CA LEU A 32 -37.25 -21.13 27.24
C LEU A 32 -36.09 -20.88 26.26
N GLU A 33 -36.35 -21.07 24.98
CA GLU A 33 -35.36 -20.85 23.95
C GLU A 33 -35.00 -19.36 23.90
N SER A 34 -33.71 -19.06 23.72
CA SER A 34 -33.27 -17.66 23.67
C SER A 34 -33.92 -16.95 22.47
N LEU A 35 -34.11 -15.63 22.58
CA LEU A 35 -34.67 -14.85 21.47
C LEU A 35 -33.80 -14.98 20.21
N LEU A 36 -32.48 -15.11 20.39
CA LEU A 36 -31.51 -15.41 19.34
C LEU A 36 -31.79 -16.77 18.67
N ASP A 37 -32.09 -17.82 19.44
CA ASP A 37 -32.42 -19.14 18.90
C ASP A 37 -33.74 -19.13 18.14
N LEU A 38 -34.76 -18.46 18.66
CA LEU A 38 -36.06 -18.34 18.00
C LEU A 38 -35.95 -17.55 16.69
N SER A 39 -35.21 -16.44 16.70
CA SER A 39 -34.94 -15.65 15.49
C SER A 39 -34.09 -16.44 14.48
N ALA A 40 -33.03 -17.13 14.92
CA ALA A 40 -32.17 -17.92 14.05
C ALA A 40 -32.91 -19.10 13.41
N LYS A 41 -33.78 -19.79 14.16
CA LYS A 41 -34.69 -20.81 13.61
C LYS A 41 -35.60 -20.22 12.56
N ARG A 42 -36.19 -19.06 12.82
CA ARG A 42 -37.16 -18.46 11.90
C ARG A 42 -36.52 -17.99 10.60
N VAL A 43 -35.28 -17.52 10.67
CA VAL A 43 -34.45 -17.22 9.48
C VAL A 43 -34.09 -18.50 8.73
N ALA A 44 -33.63 -19.54 9.44
CA ALA A 44 -33.27 -20.83 8.85
C ALA A 44 -34.45 -21.57 8.18
N GLU A 45 -35.67 -21.40 8.69
CA GLU A 45 -36.92 -21.95 8.12
C GLU A 45 -37.29 -21.30 6.78
N SER A 46 -36.85 -20.06 6.56
CA SER A 46 -37.29 -19.23 5.43
C SER A 46 -36.20 -18.96 4.40
N TRP A 47 -34.91 -19.00 4.79
CA TRP A 47 -33.79 -18.64 3.92
C TRP A 47 -32.69 -19.70 3.92
N ALA A 48 -32.09 -19.95 2.75
CA ALA A 48 -30.84 -20.69 2.67
C ALA A 48 -29.69 -19.85 3.26
N TYR A 49 -28.79 -20.48 4.02
CA TYR A 49 -27.71 -19.75 4.69
C TYR A 49 -26.82 -18.94 3.70
N GLU A 50 -26.58 -19.48 2.52
CA GLU A 50 -25.86 -18.81 1.43
C GLU A 50 -26.54 -17.50 0.98
N GLN A 51 -27.87 -17.49 0.87
CA GLN A 51 -28.63 -16.27 0.56
C GLN A 51 -28.59 -15.23 1.69
N VAL A 52 -28.45 -15.70 2.93
CA VAL A 52 -28.26 -14.83 4.09
C VAL A 52 -26.86 -14.20 4.06
N GLU A 53 -25.85 -14.98 3.68
CA GLU A 53 -24.46 -14.54 3.55
C GLU A 53 -24.25 -13.55 2.39
N GLU A 54 -24.88 -13.80 1.23
CA GLU A 54 -24.79 -12.93 0.05
C GLU A 54 -25.55 -11.62 0.21
N ARG A 55 -26.70 -11.66 0.88
CA ARG A 55 -27.61 -10.51 0.99
C ARG A 55 -27.28 -9.57 2.15
N PHE A 56 -26.62 -10.06 3.19
CA PHE A 56 -26.36 -9.29 4.41
C PHE A 56 -24.88 -9.34 4.80
N SER A 57 -24.15 -8.25 4.51
CA SER A 57 -22.70 -8.16 4.67
C SER A 57 -22.19 -7.98 6.11
N ARG A 58 -23.08 -7.80 7.11
CA ARG A 58 -22.72 -7.51 8.52
C ARG A 58 -23.60 -8.25 9.52
N ILE A 59 -23.49 -9.57 9.58
CA ILE A 59 -24.13 -10.37 10.64
C ILE A 59 -23.05 -10.80 11.65
N PRO A 60 -23.21 -10.53 12.97
CA PRO A 60 -22.26 -10.96 13.99
C PRO A 60 -22.06 -12.49 14.02
N GLU A 61 -20.81 -12.93 14.20
CA GLU A 61 -20.41 -14.35 14.16
C GLU A 61 -21.25 -15.29 15.06
N PRO A 62 -21.64 -14.92 16.31
CA PRO A 62 -22.48 -15.78 17.14
C PRO A 62 -23.88 -16.02 16.54
N VAL A 63 -24.41 -15.03 15.82
CA VAL A 63 -25.72 -15.09 15.16
C VAL A 63 -25.61 -15.97 13.91
N GLN A 64 -24.55 -15.79 13.11
CA GLN A 64 -24.29 -16.64 11.95
C GLN A 64 -24.12 -18.11 12.35
N LYS A 65 -23.32 -18.41 13.39
CA LYS A 65 -23.17 -19.77 13.93
C LYS A 65 -24.50 -20.39 14.33
N ARG A 66 -25.42 -19.59 14.90
CA ARG A 66 -26.74 -20.06 15.32
C ARG A 66 -27.71 -20.25 14.17
N ILE A 67 -27.68 -19.38 13.16
CA ILE A 67 -28.45 -19.56 11.92
C ILE A 67 -27.97 -20.85 11.22
N ILE A 68 -26.66 -21.02 11.01
CA ILE A 68 -26.07 -22.25 10.44
C ILE A 68 -26.53 -23.50 11.20
N PHE A 69 -26.48 -23.46 12.53
CA PHE A 69 -26.89 -24.57 13.40
C PHE A 69 -28.34 -25.01 13.15
N TRP A 70 -29.24 -24.06 12.91
CA TRP A 70 -30.66 -24.34 12.62
C TRP A 70 -30.95 -24.50 11.11
N SER A 71 -30.07 -24.06 10.21
CA SER A 71 -30.20 -24.17 8.75
C SER A 71 -29.85 -25.53 8.18
N PHE A 72 -29.18 -26.40 8.94
CA PHE A 72 -28.80 -27.75 8.48
C PHE A 72 -30.02 -28.70 8.52
N PRO A 73 -30.50 -29.21 7.37
CA PRO A 73 -31.59 -30.17 7.37
C PRO A 73 -31.13 -31.54 7.88
N ARG A 74 -31.93 -32.15 8.76
CA ARG A 74 -31.75 -33.55 9.21
C ARG A 74 -32.46 -34.57 8.30
N ASN A 75 -33.07 -34.10 7.22
CA ASN A 75 -33.86 -34.90 6.29
C ASN A 75 -33.23 -34.88 4.89
N GLU A 76 -33.07 -36.07 4.31
CA GLU A 76 -32.38 -36.35 3.05
C GLU A 76 -32.98 -35.57 1.85
N ARG A 77 -34.31 -35.38 1.82
CA ARG A 77 -34.99 -34.63 0.74
C ARG A 77 -34.67 -33.13 0.73
N GLU A 78 -34.34 -32.55 1.88
CA GLU A 78 -33.99 -31.14 1.99
C GLU A 78 -32.52 -30.90 1.69
N ILE A 79 -31.64 -31.88 1.95
CA ILE A 79 -30.24 -31.89 1.52
C ILE A 79 -30.14 -31.83 -0.02
N CYS A 80 -31.02 -32.56 -0.72
CA CYS A 80 -31.09 -32.54 -2.20
C CYS A 80 -31.40 -31.16 -2.80
N MET A 81 -32.10 -30.30 -2.05
CA MET A 81 -32.47 -28.94 -2.49
C MET A 81 -31.26 -27.97 -2.48
N TYR A 82 -30.25 -28.25 -1.66
CA TYR A 82 -29.01 -27.47 -1.56
C TYR A 82 -27.89 -27.97 -2.50
N SER A 83 -28.06 -29.14 -3.13
CA SER A 83 -27.11 -29.71 -4.09
C SER A 83 -27.26 -29.21 -5.53
N SER A 84 -28.21 -28.31 -5.80
CA SER A 84 -28.38 -27.64 -7.09
C SER A 84 -27.97 -26.17 -6.97
N LEU A 85 -26.71 -25.86 -7.27
CA LEU A 85 -26.23 -24.49 -7.48
C LEU A 85 -26.21 -24.17 -8.98
N SER A 86 -26.80 -23.01 -9.28
CA SER A 86 -27.38 -22.54 -10.53
C SER A 86 -26.39 -21.82 -11.46
N CYS A 87 -26.75 -21.69 -12.74
CA CYS A 87 -26.93 -20.38 -13.42
C CYS A 87 -27.15 -20.59 -14.92
N GLN A 88 -28.30 -20.18 -15.47
CA GLN A 88 -28.29 -19.40 -16.71
C GLN A 88 -29.37 -18.31 -16.64
N GLY A 89 -29.00 -17.14 -17.17
CA GLY A 89 -29.79 -15.92 -17.17
C GLY A 89 -31.01 -15.96 -18.11
N PRO A 90 -31.67 -14.82 -18.31
CA PRO A 90 -32.97 -14.75 -18.94
C PRO A 90 -32.83 -14.71 -20.47
N GLU A 91 -32.58 -15.85 -21.11
CA GLU A 91 -32.88 -16.11 -22.54
C GLU A 91 -32.44 -17.55 -22.92
N ALA A 92 -33.27 -18.53 -22.60
CA ALA A 92 -33.21 -19.87 -23.20
C ALA A 92 -34.55 -20.58 -22.94
N ASP A 93 -35.53 -20.28 -23.79
CA ASP A 93 -36.81 -20.98 -23.83
C ASP A 93 -36.70 -22.24 -24.70
N ARG A 94 -37.50 -23.25 -24.36
CA ARG A 94 -37.82 -24.48 -25.14
C ARG A 94 -36.79 -25.64 -25.18
N ASP A 95 -36.53 -26.26 -24.04
CA ASP A 95 -36.90 -27.68 -23.78
C ASP A 95 -36.54 -28.01 -22.33
N GLY A 96 -37.56 -27.98 -21.47
CA GLY A 96 -37.42 -27.94 -20.01
C GLY A 96 -36.94 -29.27 -19.43
N GLY A 97 -35.68 -29.34 -19.03
CA GLY A 97 -35.15 -30.40 -18.19
C GLY A 97 -33.90 -29.95 -17.45
N VAL A 98 -33.92 -30.03 -16.12
CA VAL A 98 -32.78 -29.72 -15.24
C VAL A 98 -31.57 -30.56 -15.68
N PRO A 99 -30.32 -30.05 -15.68
CA PRO A 99 -29.13 -30.84 -16.03
C PRO A 99 -29.03 -32.17 -15.27
N PHE A 100 -29.51 -32.17 -14.03
CA PHE A 100 -29.70 -33.37 -13.21
C PHE A 100 -30.62 -34.41 -13.87
N GLN A 101 -31.80 -34.01 -14.38
CA GLN A 101 -32.72 -34.92 -15.07
C GLN A 101 -32.20 -35.38 -16.44
N ARG A 102 -31.39 -34.57 -17.12
CA ARG A 102 -30.70 -34.98 -18.35
C ARG A 102 -29.61 -36.02 -18.06
N GLY A 103 -28.82 -35.82 -17.01
CA GLY A 103 -27.85 -36.78 -16.50
C GLY A 103 -28.49 -38.08 -15.98
N LEU A 104 -29.63 -37.96 -15.29
CA LEU A 104 -30.41 -39.09 -14.80
C LEU A 104 -31.02 -39.90 -15.97
N LYS A 105 -31.53 -39.24 -17.02
CA LYS A 105 -31.98 -39.93 -18.26
C LYS A 105 -30.82 -40.63 -18.98
N LEU A 106 -29.63 -40.04 -19.01
CA LEU A 106 -28.44 -40.67 -19.61
C LEU A 106 -27.97 -41.89 -18.81
N LEU A 107 -28.02 -41.81 -17.48
CA LEU A 107 -27.68 -42.90 -16.54
C LEU A 107 -28.74 -44.03 -16.54
N GLU A 108 -30.02 -43.68 -16.41
CA GLU A 108 -31.12 -44.64 -16.20
C GLU A 108 -31.78 -45.13 -17.49
N LYS A 109 -31.90 -44.29 -18.53
CA LYS A 109 -32.60 -44.66 -19.78
C LYS A 109 -31.69 -45.06 -20.93
N SER A 110 -30.45 -44.59 -20.99
CA SER A 110 -29.56 -44.85 -22.12
C SER A 110 -28.38 -45.78 -21.82
N GLY A 111 -28.10 -46.08 -20.54
CA GLY A 111 -26.97 -46.92 -20.14
C GLY A 111 -25.59 -46.39 -20.57
N SER A 112 -25.49 -45.12 -20.99
CA SER A 112 -24.30 -44.58 -21.67
C SER A 112 -23.12 -44.27 -20.73
N VAL A 113 -23.32 -44.31 -19.40
CA VAL A 113 -22.29 -43.97 -18.41
C VAL A 113 -22.40 -44.89 -17.20
N GLU A 114 -21.32 -45.60 -16.85
CA GLU A 114 -21.32 -46.66 -15.82
C GLU A 114 -21.20 -46.12 -14.38
N ARG A 115 -20.61 -44.92 -14.18
CA ARG A 115 -20.48 -44.26 -12.87
C ARG A 115 -20.56 -42.73 -12.99
N VAL A 116 -21.38 -42.12 -12.13
CA VAL A 116 -21.44 -40.66 -11.98
C VAL A 116 -20.33 -40.24 -11.03
N LEU A 117 -19.30 -39.54 -11.51
CA LEU A 117 -18.50 -38.54 -10.75
C LEU A 117 -17.32 -38.04 -11.58
N GLN A 118 -17.50 -36.92 -12.29
CA GLN A 118 -16.39 -36.05 -12.70
C GLN A 118 -16.84 -34.58 -12.65
N VAL A 119 -16.81 -33.96 -11.46
CA VAL A 119 -16.65 -32.51 -11.34
C VAL A 119 -15.68 -32.24 -10.18
N VAL A 120 -14.48 -31.80 -10.54
CA VAL A 120 -13.39 -31.44 -9.66
C VAL A 120 -13.47 -29.94 -9.40
N ALA A 121 -13.72 -29.53 -8.15
CA ALA A 121 -13.22 -28.32 -7.47
C ALA A 121 -14.13 -27.98 -6.25
N ARG A 122 -13.52 -27.88 -5.06
CA ARG A 122 -14.09 -27.52 -3.74
C ARG A 122 -15.11 -28.51 -3.14
N GLN A 123 -14.76 -29.09 -1.99
CA GLN A 123 -15.66 -29.95 -1.22
C GLN A 123 -16.37 -29.14 -0.14
N THR A 124 -17.70 -29.06 -0.20
CA THR A 124 -18.51 -28.42 0.85
C THR A 124 -18.49 -29.25 2.14
N VAL A 125 -18.83 -28.61 3.28
CA VAL A 125 -19.01 -29.32 4.57
C VAL A 125 -20.01 -30.48 4.43
N PHE A 126 -21.04 -30.32 3.59
CA PHE A 126 -22.01 -31.36 3.27
C PHE A 126 -21.40 -32.55 2.52
N LYS A 127 -20.55 -32.32 1.49
CA LYS A 127 -19.84 -33.40 0.80
C LYS A 127 -18.91 -34.17 1.74
N ARG A 128 -18.28 -33.47 2.67
CA ARG A 128 -17.45 -34.09 3.73
C ARG A 128 -18.30 -34.89 4.73
N ALA A 129 -19.47 -34.38 5.11
CA ALA A 129 -20.40 -35.09 6.00
C ALA A 129 -20.99 -36.35 5.34
N ILE A 130 -21.32 -36.30 4.04
CA ILE A 130 -21.80 -37.47 3.30
C ILE A 130 -20.68 -38.52 3.18
N ARG A 131 -19.43 -38.11 2.85
CA ARG A 131 -18.27 -39.02 2.90
C ARG A 131 -17.99 -39.56 4.29
N SER A 132 -18.39 -38.84 5.34
CA SER A 132 -18.22 -39.31 6.72
C SER A 132 -19.17 -40.43 7.12
N TRP A 133 -20.23 -40.68 6.34
CA TRP A 133 -21.13 -41.82 6.54
C TRP A 133 -20.41 -43.17 6.35
N ASP A 134 -19.45 -43.22 5.44
CA ASP A 134 -18.65 -44.43 5.16
C ASP A 134 -17.51 -44.64 6.18
N LEU A 135 -17.34 -43.72 7.15
CA LEU A 135 -16.30 -43.82 8.17
C LEU A 135 -16.73 -44.76 9.30
N HIS A 136 -16.27 -46.00 9.25
CA HIS A 136 -16.43 -46.94 10.36
C HIS A 136 -15.11 -47.20 11.09
N TRP A 137 -15.18 -47.56 12.37
CA TRP A 137 -14.02 -48.03 13.14
C TRP A 137 -13.67 -49.50 12.88
N ARG A 138 -14.49 -50.23 12.10
CA ARG A 138 -14.38 -51.69 11.88
C ARG A 138 -13.34 -52.11 10.84
N ASP A 139 -12.58 -51.17 10.29
CA ASP A 139 -11.56 -51.49 9.30
C ASP A 139 -10.46 -52.38 9.94
N PRO A 140 -10.11 -53.52 9.32
CA PRO A 140 -9.20 -54.49 9.93
C PRO A 140 -7.77 -53.96 10.06
N HIS A 141 -7.33 -53.05 9.20
CA HIS A 141 -6.01 -52.42 9.28
C HIS A 141 -6.00 -51.31 10.33
N LEU A 142 -7.05 -50.50 10.40
CA LEU A 142 -7.23 -49.49 11.45
C LEU A 142 -7.20 -50.14 12.85
N GLN A 143 -7.92 -51.25 13.03
CA GLN A 143 -7.95 -51.98 14.29
C GLN A 143 -6.56 -52.51 14.69
N ARG A 144 -5.74 -52.98 13.73
CA ARG A 144 -4.35 -53.39 14.00
C ARG A 144 -3.48 -52.22 14.47
N ILE A 145 -3.62 -51.05 13.83
CA ILE A 145 -2.90 -49.83 14.24
C ILE A 145 -3.29 -49.43 15.67
N LEU A 146 -4.58 -49.40 15.97
CA LEU A 146 -5.08 -49.00 17.29
C LEU A 146 -4.62 -49.97 18.40
N ARG A 147 -4.59 -51.28 18.12
CA ARG A 147 -4.10 -52.31 19.03
C ARG A 147 -2.58 -52.30 19.22
N GLY A 148 -1.84 -51.69 18.30
CA GLY A 148 -0.38 -51.63 18.35
C GLY A 148 0.30 -52.95 17.96
N GLU A 149 -0.33 -53.75 17.10
CA GLU A 149 0.23 -55.02 16.61
C GLU A 149 1.40 -54.75 15.65
N VAL A 150 2.64 -54.99 16.11
CA VAL A 150 3.86 -54.84 15.30
C VAL A 150 4.10 -56.12 14.51
N VAL A 151 4.11 -56.04 13.18
CA VAL A 151 4.61 -57.15 12.35
C VAL A 151 6.13 -57.13 12.43
N VAL A 152 6.69 -57.98 13.30
CA VAL A 152 8.13 -58.24 13.32
C VAL A 152 8.48 -58.97 12.01
N THR A 153 9.12 -58.29 11.07
CA THR A 153 9.83 -58.96 9.97
C THR A 153 11.12 -59.57 10.51
N GLY A 154 10.98 -60.65 11.27
CA GLY A 154 12.08 -61.51 11.68
C GLY A 154 12.49 -62.42 10.53
N GLN A 155 13.75 -62.29 10.12
CA GLN A 155 14.66 -63.30 9.56
C GLN A 155 14.06 -64.46 8.72
N GLY A 156 14.45 -64.51 7.44
CA GLY A 156 14.68 -65.76 6.72
C GLY A 156 13.44 -66.63 6.48
N GLY A 157 12.58 -66.24 5.55
CA GLY A 157 11.50 -67.12 5.10
C GLY A 157 10.77 -66.57 3.89
N VAL A 158 11.04 -67.16 2.72
CA VAL A 158 10.30 -66.95 1.48
C VAL A 158 8.86 -67.41 1.70
N HIS A 159 7.98 -66.53 2.17
CA HIS A 159 6.54 -66.75 2.09
C HIS A 159 6.00 -66.00 0.88
N LYS A 160 5.35 -66.79 0.01
CA LYS A 160 4.75 -66.43 -1.27
C LYS A 160 4.15 -65.02 -1.26
N ARG A 161 4.62 -64.24 -2.24
CA ARG A 161 4.10 -62.92 -2.57
C ARG A 161 2.66 -63.07 -3.05
N ASP A 162 1.69 -62.67 -2.24
CA ASP A 162 0.37 -62.29 -2.75
C ASP A 162 0.46 -60.80 -3.11
N HIS A 163 0.32 -60.53 -4.40
CA HIS A 163 0.95 -59.42 -5.10
C HIS A 163 0.16 -58.09 -5.15
N GLY A 164 -0.74 -57.81 -4.18
CA GLY A 164 -1.58 -56.61 -4.22
C GLY A 164 -1.70 -55.82 -2.91
N GLU A 165 -2.06 -56.46 -1.80
CA GLU A 165 -2.58 -55.73 -0.62
C GLU A 165 -1.51 -55.35 0.42
N LYS A 166 -0.38 -56.07 0.48
CA LYS A 166 0.69 -55.80 1.46
C LYS A 166 1.52 -54.56 1.15
N LEU A 167 1.52 -54.07 -0.10
CA LEU A 167 2.34 -52.92 -0.51
C LEU A 167 1.73 -51.57 -0.09
N LEU A 168 0.46 -51.54 0.30
CA LEU A 168 -0.31 -50.32 0.59
C LEU A 168 -0.51 -50.06 2.10
N THR A 169 -0.17 -51.01 2.96
CA THR A 169 -0.47 -50.95 4.41
C THR A 169 0.73 -50.63 5.28
N PHE A 170 1.94 -50.78 4.74
CA PHE A 170 3.21 -50.49 5.42
C PHE A 170 4.12 -49.66 4.51
N ASP A 171 4.95 -48.81 5.11
CA ASP A 171 6.01 -48.09 4.39
C ASP A 171 7.19 -49.03 4.03
N PRO A 172 8.15 -48.58 3.20
CA PRO A 172 9.32 -49.39 2.85
C PRO A 172 10.20 -49.81 4.04
N GLN A 173 9.98 -49.25 5.23
CA GLN A 173 10.70 -49.57 6.47
C GLN A 173 9.87 -50.50 7.37
N GLY A 174 8.71 -50.99 6.91
CA GLY A 174 7.83 -51.89 7.66
C GLY A 174 6.95 -51.20 8.70
N ARG A 175 6.84 -49.86 8.68
CA ARG A 175 6.01 -49.09 9.61
C ARG A 175 4.57 -48.99 9.09
N PRO A 176 3.54 -49.05 9.96
CA PRO A 176 2.16 -48.97 9.51
C PRO A 176 1.84 -47.59 8.90
N VAL A 177 1.15 -47.58 7.76
CA VAL A 177 0.62 -46.36 7.11
C VAL A 177 -0.89 -46.43 7.04
N TRP A 178 -1.55 -45.27 7.17
CA TRP A 178 -3.00 -45.14 7.00
C TRP A 178 -3.31 -44.39 5.69
N LEU A 179 -3.62 -45.11 4.62
CA LEU A 179 -3.95 -44.57 3.28
C LEU A 179 -5.45 -44.51 2.98
N GLY A 180 -6.29 -45.08 3.84
CA GLY A 180 -7.73 -45.24 3.56
C GLY A 180 -8.54 -43.94 3.53
N GLU A 181 -7.97 -42.82 3.98
CA GLU A 181 -8.69 -41.55 4.17
C GLU A 181 -7.82 -40.34 3.81
N GLN A 182 -8.47 -39.20 3.53
CA GLN A 182 -7.78 -37.91 3.36
C GLN A 182 -7.24 -37.42 4.72
N LEU A 183 -6.13 -36.68 4.71
CA LEU A 183 -5.46 -36.22 5.93
C LEU A 183 -6.41 -35.54 6.95
N PRO A 184 -7.28 -34.58 6.56
CA PRO A 184 -8.19 -33.94 7.52
C PRO A 184 -9.12 -34.90 8.25
N THR A 185 -9.59 -35.95 7.57
CA THR A 185 -10.49 -36.94 8.14
C THR A 185 -9.76 -37.87 9.10
N ALA A 186 -8.57 -38.33 8.73
CA ALA A 186 -7.75 -39.17 9.61
C ALA A 186 -7.34 -38.42 10.89
N CYS A 187 -7.01 -37.13 10.78
CA CYS A 187 -6.70 -36.29 11.95
C CYS A 187 -7.92 -36.05 12.85
N ALA A 188 -9.12 -35.94 12.28
CA ALA A 188 -10.35 -35.85 13.06
C ALA A 188 -10.61 -37.15 13.87
N ARG A 189 -10.25 -38.33 13.34
CA ARG A 189 -10.28 -39.59 14.11
C ARG A 189 -9.30 -39.59 15.28
N VAL A 190 -8.08 -39.08 15.06
CA VAL A 190 -7.08 -38.91 16.13
C VAL A 190 -7.63 -37.99 17.22
N ASP A 191 -8.23 -36.85 16.84
CA ASP A 191 -8.83 -35.90 17.77
C ASP A 191 -10.03 -36.50 18.53
N ALA A 192 -10.87 -37.28 17.85
CA ALA A 192 -11.97 -38.01 18.46
C ALA A 192 -11.46 -39.03 19.50
N LEU A 193 -10.49 -39.87 19.15
CA LEU A 193 -9.89 -40.81 20.12
C LEU A 193 -9.30 -40.07 21.31
N ARG A 194 -8.57 -38.98 21.08
CA ARG A 194 -7.94 -38.17 22.13
C ARG A 194 -8.97 -37.57 23.09
N SER A 195 -9.99 -36.91 22.55
CA SER A 195 -11.06 -36.26 23.33
C SER A 195 -12.01 -37.23 24.03
N HIS A 196 -12.17 -38.45 23.51
CA HIS A 196 -12.95 -39.50 24.14
C HIS A 196 -12.15 -40.38 25.13
N GLY A 197 -10.92 -39.99 25.49
CA GLY A 197 -10.15 -40.64 26.55
C GLY A 197 -9.27 -41.82 26.11
N TYR A 198 -8.97 -41.94 24.82
CA TYR A 198 -8.08 -42.95 24.23
C TYR A 198 -6.77 -42.35 23.68
N PRO A 199 -5.93 -41.71 24.52
CA PRO A 199 -4.75 -40.97 24.06
C PRO A 199 -3.67 -41.88 23.47
N LYS A 200 -3.52 -43.13 23.95
CA LYS A 200 -2.50 -44.07 23.43
C LYS A 200 -2.83 -44.54 22.02
N GLU A 201 -4.09 -44.87 21.78
CA GLU A 201 -4.66 -45.24 20.49
C GLU A 201 -4.59 -44.06 19.52
N ALA A 202 -4.92 -42.85 20.00
CA ALA A 202 -4.78 -41.62 19.24
C ALA A 202 -3.33 -41.39 18.79
N LEU A 203 -2.34 -41.59 19.67
CA LEU A 203 -0.92 -41.47 19.33
C LEU A 203 -0.47 -42.50 18.29
N ARG A 204 -0.88 -43.77 18.43
CA ARG A 204 -0.57 -44.81 17.44
C ARG A 204 -1.13 -44.47 16.05
N LEU A 205 -2.38 -44.02 15.99
CA LEU A 205 -2.99 -43.57 14.74
C LEU A 205 -2.30 -42.31 14.20
N ALA A 206 -1.96 -41.34 15.06
CA ALA A 206 -1.24 -40.13 14.68
C ALA A 206 0.12 -40.46 14.04
N VAL A 207 0.89 -41.39 14.63
CA VAL A 207 2.16 -41.86 14.08
C VAL A 207 1.98 -42.48 12.70
N ALA A 208 0.97 -43.35 12.53
CA ALA A 208 0.66 -43.96 11.23
C ALA A 208 0.28 -42.93 10.16
N VAL A 209 -0.47 -41.88 10.54
CA VAL A 209 -0.81 -40.75 9.66
C VAL A 209 0.44 -39.97 9.25
N VAL A 210 1.38 -39.73 10.17
CA VAL A 210 2.65 -39.05 9.83
C VAL A 210 3.51 -39.90 8.89
N HIS A 211 3.55 -41.22 9.09
CA HIS A 211 4.23 -42.13 8.15
C HIS A 211 3.59 -42.07 6.75
N THR A 212 2.27 -42.01 6.66
CA THR A 212 1.58 -41.76 5.38
C THR A 212 2.04 -40.44 4.74
N LEU A 213 2.12 -39.35 5.50
CA LEU A 213 2.56 -38.05 4.99
C LEU A 213 4.01 -38.07 4.48
N ARG A 214 4.91 -38.76 5.19
CA ARG A 214 6.30 -38.94 4.76
C ARG A 214 6.38 -39.73 3.46
N LEU A 215 5.59 -40.80 3.32
CA LEU A 215 5.52 -41.61 2.10
C LEU A 215 4.97 -40.80 0.93
N GLN A 216 3.87 -40.07 1.14
CA GLN A 216 3.28 -39.19 0.12
C GLN A 216 4.26 -38.12 -0.37
N ARG A 217 4.99 -37.46 0.56
CA ARG A 217 6.01 -36.49 0.17
C ARG A 217 7.14 -37.13 -0.64
N ARG A 218 7.61 -38.31 -0.25
CA ARG A 218 8.69 -39.00 -0.97
C ARG A 218 8.29 -39.26 -2.43
N HIS A 219 7.08 -39.77 -2.66
CA HIS A 219 6.56 -39.97 -4.01
C HIS A 219 6.39 -38.66 -4.80
N GLN A 220 5.90 -37.59 -4.16
CA GLN A 220 5.81 -36.28 -4.78
C GLN A 220 7.18 -35.73 -5.21
N LEU A 221 8.20 -35.91 -4.36
CA LEU A 221 9.56 -35.45 -4.64
C LEU A 221 10.22 -36.28 -5.77
N GLU A 222 10.01 -37.60 -5.78
CA GLU A 222 10.49 -38.49 -6.85
C GLU A 222 9.86 -38.12 -8.20
N ALA A 223 8.53 -37.89 -8.23
CA ALA A 223 7.83 -37.45 -9.43
C ALA A 223 8.35 -36.07 -9.91
N TYR A 224 8.54 -35.12 -8.98
CA TYR A 224 9.10 -33.80 -9.32
C TYR A 224 10.53 -33.90 -9.87
N LYS A 225 11.39 -34.75 -9.30
CA LYS A 225 12.78 -34.93 -9.79
C LYS A 225 12.83 -35.36 -11.25
N GLN A 226 11.87 -36.15 -11.72
CA GLN A 226 11.77 -36.57 -13.12
C GLN A 226 11.36 -35.41 -14.04
N GLN A 227 10.50 -34.50 -13.57
CA GLN A 227 9.93 -33.39 -14.36
C GLN A 227 10.64 -32.04 -14.13
N LYS A 228 11.64 -31.98 -13.23
CA LYS A 228 12.28 -30.75 -12.77
C LYS A 228 12.81 -29.87 -13.91
N LYS A 229 13.50 -30.47 -14.89
CA LYS A 229 14.11 -29.71 -16.00
C LYS A 229 13.07 -28.97 -16.84
N GLU A 230 11.97 -29.64 -17.18
CA GLU A 230 10.89 -29.06 -17.98
C GLU A 230 10.13 -27.97 -17.21
N MET A 231 9.84 -28.22 -15.93
CA MET A 231 9.15 -27.24 -15.08
C MET A 231 9.97 -25.97 -14.85
N LEU A 232 11.30 -26.09 -14.69
CA LEU A 232 12.17 -24.94 -14.52
C LEU A 232 12.31 -24.11 -15.81
N GLN A 233 12.30 -24.75 -16.98
CA GLN A 233 12.29 -24.04 -18.26
C GLN A 233 10.99 -23.27 -18.47
N LYS A 234 9.85 -23.83 -18.05
CA LYS A 234 8.53 -23.19 -18.18
C LYS A 234 8.26 -22.10 -17.14
N GLY A 235 8.98 -22.09 -16.01
CA GLY A 235 8.85 -21.10 -14.94
C GLY A 235 7.47 -21.06 -14.23
N THR A 236 6.53 -21.91 -14.62
CA THR A 236 5.14 -21.92 -14.14
C THR A 236 4.66 -23.35 -13.89
N THR A 237 3.66 -23.50 -13.02
CA THR A 237 3.06 -24.81 -12.69
C THR A 237 1.55 -24.70 -12.58
N LEU A 238 0.85 -25.74 -13.05
CA LEU A 238 -0.59 -25.94 -12.85
C LEU A 238 -0.90 -26.77 -11.60
N ILE A 239 0.12 -27.34 -10.95
CA ILE A 239 -0.04 -28.10 -9.71
C ILE A 239 -0.38 -27.11 -8.60
N SER A 240 -1.61 -27.19 -8.09
CA SER A 240 -2.11 -26.37 -7.00
C SER A 240 -2.91 -27.23 -6.05
N ASN A 241 -2.65 -27.12 -4.74
CA ASN A 241 -3.49 -27.74 -3.73
C ASN A 241 -4.66 -26.81 -3.38
N PRO A 242 -5.91 -27.17 -3.74
CA PRO A 242 -7.08 -26.35 -3.44
C PRO A 242 -7.49 -26.41 -1.96
N GLU A 243 -6.99 -27.39 -1.22
CA GLU A 243 -7.29 -27.62 0.19
C GLU A 243 -6.02 -27.47 1.02
N GLY A 244 -5.88 -26.33 1.69
CA GLY A 244 -4.80 -26.08 2.64
C GLY A 244 -5.05 -26.78 3.97
N TRP A 245 -4.01 -27.41 4.53
CA TRP A 245 -4.09 -28.05 5.85
C TRP A 245 -4.17 -27.04 6.99
N VAL A 246 -3.44 -25.92 6.87
CA VAL A 246 -3.53 -24.77 7.79
C VAL A 246 -4.82 -24.02 7.51
N SER A 247 -5.57 -23.66 8.56
CA SER A 247 -6.92 -23.03 8.56
C SER A 247 -8.10 -23.91 8.12
N HIS A 248 -7.81 -25.18 7.80
CA HIS A 248 -8.84 -26.16 7.53
C HIS A 248 -9.83 -26.26 8.71
N PRO A 249 -11.15 -26.39 8.49
CA PRO A 249 -12.13 -26.47 9.57
C PRO A 249 -11.90 -27.60 10.58
N LEU A 250 -11.31 -28.72 10.14
CA LEU A 250 -10.94 -29.87 10.99
C LEU A 250 -9.55 -29.76 11.63
N ASP A 251 -8.81 -28.68 11.36
CA ASP A 251 -7.47 -28.39 11.92
C ASP A 251 -6.53 -29.62 12.00
N PRO A 252 -6.22 -30.30 10.87
CA PRO A 252 -5.46 -31.54 10.89
C PRO A 252 -4.08 -31.40 11.55
N ILE A 253 -3.38 -30.31 11.25
CA ILE A 253 -2.03 -30.05 11.74
C ILE A 253 -2.07 -29.72 13.23
N GLY A 254 -2.98 -28.84 13.66
CA GLY A 254 -3.14 -28.53 15.08
C GLY A 254 -3.57 -29.75 15.90
N CYS A 255 -4.44 -30.62 15.36
CA CYS A 255 -4.83 -31.88 16.01
C CYS A 255 -3.65 -32.83 16.25
N LEU A 256 -2.78 -33.01 15.26
CA LEU A 256 -1.58 -33.85 15.39
C LEU A 256 -0.55 -33.23 16.35
N VAL A 257 -0.28 -31.93 16.21
CA VAL A 257 0.66 -31.20 17.07
C VAL A 257 0.20 -31.26 18.53
N ARG A 258 -1.08 -31.01 18.81
CA ARG A 258 -1.65 -31.11 20.16
C ARG A 258 -1.52 -32.53 20.71
N ALA A 259 -1.89 -33.55 19.94
CA ALA A 259 -1.78 -34.94 20.36
C ALA A 259 -0.34 -35.34 20.76
N PHE A 260 0.66 -34.92 19.98
CA PHE A 260 2.05 -35.22 20.29
C PHE A 260 2.61 -34.38 21.45
N LEU A 261 2.30 -33.08 21.52
CA LEU A 261 2.78 -32.20 22.58
C LEU A 261 2.18 -32.56 23.94
N GLU A 262 0.90 -32.93 24.01
CA GLU A 262 0.25 -33.42 25.24
C GLU A 262 0.99 -34.64 25.79
N ALA A 263 1.43 -35.58 24.94
CA ALA A 263 2.19 -36.76 25.35
C ALA A 263 3.64 -36.47 25.78
N CYS A 264 4.11 -35.24 25.57
CA CYS A 264 5.46 -34.79 25.92
C CYS A 264 5.48 -33.84 27.12
N ARG A 265 4.31 -33.44 27.65
CA ARG A 265 4.22 -32.55 28.81
C ARG A 265 4.58 -33.27 30.10
N VAL A 266 5.27 -32.55 30.98
CA VAL A 266 5.48 -32.95 32.36
C VAL A 266 4.39 -32.29 33.20
N ASP A 267 3.44 -33.05 33.71
CA ASP A 267 2.48 -32.54 34.69
C ASP A 267 3.16 -32.47 36.05
N GLU A 268 3.39 -31.26 36.59
CA GLU A 268 3.67 -31.09 38.02
C GLU A 268 2.37 -31.25 38.82
N GLU A 269 1.88 -32.48 38.93
CA GLU A 269 0.83 -32.83 39.89
C GLU A 269 1.45 -33.01 41.29
N GLY A 270 1.65 -31.90 42.00
CA GLY A 270 1.62 -31.86 43.46
C GLY A 270 0.36 -31.11 43.90
N PRO A 271 -0.49 -31.64 44.80
CA PRO A 271 -1.72 -30.96 45.21
C PRO A 271 -1.38 -29.80 46.15
N SER A 272 -1.03 -28.64 45.59
CA SER A 272 -0.95 -27.40 46.35
C SER A 272 -2.36 -26.83 46.50
N PHE A 273 -3.10 -27.35 47.49
CA PHE A 273 -4.22 -26.60 48.04
C PHE A 273 -3.65 -25.33 48.69
N TYR A 274 -4.17 -24.17 48.24
CA TYR A 274 -3.82 -22.79 48.63
C TYR A 274 -2.63 -22.13 47.90
N SER A 275 -2.92 -21.19 46.99
CA SER A 275 -2.66 -19.74 47.19
C SER A 275 -2.75 -18.92 45.89
N ASP A 276 -3.50 -17.83 46.00
CA ASP A 276 -3.51 -16.53 45.31
C ASP A 276 -3.36 -16.33 43.79
N ALA A 277 -4.28 -15.48 43.31
CA ALA A 277 -4.38 -14.93 41.98
C ALA A 277 -3.29 -13.89 41.68
N THR A 278 -2.08 -14.34 41.38
CA THR A 278 -1.08 -13.64 40.55
C THR A 278 -0.02 -14.65 40.10
N CYS A 279 -0.41 -15.63 39.29
CA CYS A 279 0.54 -16.60 38.75
C CYS A 279 0.79 -16.28 37.27
N GLU A 280 1.98 -15.74 36.96
CA GLU A 280 2.52 -15.78 35.60
C GLU A 280 2.44 -17.24 35.12
N LEU A 281 1.72 -17.51 34.03
CA LEU A 281 1.61 -18.84 33.45
C LEU A 281 3.02 -19.35 33.13
N LYS A 282 3.57 -20.22 33.98
CA LYS A 282 4.83 -20.91 33.71
C LYS A 282 4.72 -21.63 32.37
N LYS A 283 5.70 -21.40 31.49
CA LYS A 283 5.74 -22.05 30.17
C LYS A 283 5.78 -23.57 30.34
N PRO A 284 5.03 -24.35 29.55
CA PRO A 284 5.03 -25.80 29.64
C PRO A 284 6.41 -26.38 29.32
N VAL A 285 6.90 -27.28 30.17
CA VAL A 285 8.14 -28.02 29.94
C VAL A 285 7.83 -29.31 29.18
N TYR A 286 8.55 -29.53 28.08
CA TYR A 286 8.37 -30.69 27.22
C TYR A 286 9.58 -31.64 27.30
N ILE A 287 9.33 -32.95 27.28
CA ILE A 287 10.34 -34.01 27.28
C ILE A 287 10.21 -34.87 26.01
N HIS A 288 11.33 -35.41 25.53
CA HIS A 288 11.34 -36.35 24.41
C HIS A 288 10.80 -37.72 24.82
N THR A 289 9.52 -37.98 24.53
CA THR A 289 8.91 -39.30 24.67
C THR A 289 9.15 -40.16 23.41
N PRO A 290 9.80 -41.33 23.50
CA PRO A 290 10.16 -42.15 22.34
C PRO A 290 8.93 -42.75 21.64
N VAL A 291 9.02 -42.89 20.31
CA VAL A 291 7.96 -43.51 19.51
C VAL A 291 8.17 -45.04 19.46
N PRO A 292 7.15 -45.88 19.72
CA PRO A 292 7.29 -47.33 19.74
C PRO A 292 7.80 -47.96 18.43
N SER A 293 7.64 -47.28 17.29
CA SER A 293 8.11 -47.71 15.97
C SER A 293 9.48 -47.15 15.57
N ALA A 294 10.15 -46.39 16.45
CA ALA A 294 11.45 -45.80 16.18
C ALA A 294 12.56 -46.85 16.29
N THR A 295 13.44 -46.89 15.29
CA THR A 295 14.71 -47.63 15.41
C THR A 295 15.57 -46.95 16.49
N PRO A 296 16.35 -47.70 17.31
CA PRO A 296 17.09 -47.15 18.45
C PRO A 296 18.06 -46.01 18.12
N ASN A 297 18.47 -45.85 16.86
CA ASN A 297 19.37 -44.79 16.39
C ASN A 297 18.66 -43.64 15.63
N SER A 298 17.32 -43.62 15.49
CA SER A 298 16.66 -42.58 14.67
C SER A 298 16.44 -41.24 15.39
N GLY A 299 16.57 -41.19 16.72
CA GLY A 299 16.32 -39.99 17.52
C GLY A 299 14.85 -39.52 17.49
N GLU A 300 13.93 -40.32 16.95
CA GLU A 300 12.52 -39.97 16.77
C GLU A 300 11.75 -40.04 18.10
N SER A 301 11.24 -38.90 18.54
CA SER A 301 10.29 -38.75 19.65
C SER A 301 8.98 -38.13 19.17
N TYR A 302 7.90 -38.28 19.93
CA TYR A 302 6.65 -37.57 19.66
C TYR A 302 6.88 -36.05 19.56
N PHE A 303 7.79 -35.51 20.35
CA PHE A 303 8.17 -34.10 20.30
C PHE A 303 8.81 -33.69 18.96
N THR A 304 9.74 -34.51 18.44
CA THR A 304 10.32 -34.27 17.10
C THR A 304 9.29 -34.43 15.98
N MET A 305 8.32 -35.35 16.13
CA MET A 305 7.23 -35.52 15.17
C MET A 305 6.25 -34.34 15.20
N ALA A 306 6.01 -33.74 16.37
CA ALA A 306 5.18 -32.54 16.50
C ALA A 306 5.79 -31.38 15.69
N LEU A 307 7.08 -31.11 15.87
CA LEU A 307 7.79 -30.08 15.10
C LEU A 307 7.77 -30.40 13.61
N GLU A 308 8.09 -31.64 13.23
CA GLU A 308 8.05 -32.07 11.83
C GLU A 308 6.67 -31.78 11.21
N VAL A 309 5.58 -32.31 11.78
CA VAL A 309 4.24 -32.12 11.21
C VAL A 309 3.84 -30.66 11.11
N ALA A 310 4.20 -29.84 12.10
CA ALA A 310 3.91 -28.42 12.07
C ALA A 310 4.63 -27.71 10.91
N LEU A 311 5.93 -27.97 10.72
CA LEU A 311 6.71 -27.41 9.60
C LEU A 311 6.15 -27.85 8.24
N LEU A 312 5.63 -29.08 8.16
CA LEU A 312 5.02 -29.61 6.94
C LEU A 312 3.66 -29.02 6.63
N GLY A 313 2.86 -28.78 7.65
CA GLY A 313 1.62 -28.03 7.55
C GLY A 313 1.85 -26.63 7.03
N LEU A 314 2.73 -25.89 7.71
CA LEU A 314 3.04 -24.50 7.39
C LEU A 314 3.65 -24.34 6.00
N GLY A 315 4.56 -25.23 5.61
CA GLY A 315 5.27 -25.19 4.33
C GLY A 315 4.53 -25.80 3.13
N GLN A 316 3.29 -26.27 3.30
CA GLN A 316 2.48 -26.81 2.21
C GLN A 316 2.14 -25.72 1.19
N GLN A 317 2.38 -25.96 -0.10
CA GLN A 317 1.80 -25.13 -1.15
C GLN A 317 0.28 -25.23 -1.07
N ARG A 318 -0.42 -24.10 -0.99
CA ARG A 318 -1.88 -24.05 -0.90
C ARG A 318 -2.42 -22.83 -1.62
N ALA A 319 -3.53 -22.99 -2.33
CA ALA A 319 -4.21 -21.87 -2.98
C ALA A 319 -4.85 -20.93 -1.94
N MET A 320 -4.81 -19.63 -2.22
CA MET A 320 -5.52 -18.64 -1.40
C MET A 320 -7.03 -18.88 -1.47
N THR A 321 -7.70 -18.83 -0.33
CA THR A 321 -9.15 -18.97 -0.24
C THR A 321 -9.87 -17.70 -0.75
N GLU A 322 -11.10 -17.87 -1.21
CA GLU A 322 -11.97 -16.74 -1.59
C GLU A 322 -12.71 -16.19 -0.38
N GLY A 323 -12.90 -14.87 -0.36
CA GLY A 323 -13.62 -14.16 0.69
C GLY A 323 -12.72 -13.68 1.84
N TYR A 324 -12.98 -12.47 2.32
CA TYR A 324 -12.18 -11.79 3.34
C TYR A 324 -11.96 -12.65 4.60
N TYR A 325 -13.02 -13.21 5.19
CA TYR A 325 -12.94 -13.96 6.44
C TYR A 325 -12.15 -15.26 6.30
N ALA A 326 -12.28 -15.96 5.17
CA ALA A 326 -11.51 -17.17 4.91
C ALA A 326 -10.02 -16.85 4.75
N GLN A 327 -9.70 -15.72 4.11
CA GLN A 327 -8.32 -15.24 3.95
C GLN A 327 -7.69 -14.82 5.28
N ASP A 328 -8.41 -14.04 6.08
CA ASP A 328 -8.00 -13.64 7.44
C ASP A 328 -7.80 -14.86 8.36
N LYS A 329 -8.67 -15.87 8.25
CA LYS A 329 -8.52 -17.14 8.97
C LYS A 329 -7.23 -17.87 8.58
N VAL A 330 -6.85 -17.89 7.30
CA VAL A 330 -5.58 -18.50 6.83
C VAL A 330 -4.40 -17.85 7.54
N VAL A 331 -4.34 -16.53 7.53
CA VAL A 331 -3.26 -15.74 8.14
C VAL A 331 -3.21 -16.00 9.66
N ARG A 332 -4.32 -15.87 10.37
CA ARG A 332 -4.36 -16.08 11.83
C ARG A 332 -4.03 -17.51 12.24
N SER A 333 -4.47 -18.50 11.46
CA SER A 333 -4.18 -19.91 11.75
C SER A 333 -2.69 -20.21 11.59
N GLU A 334 -2.05 -19.61 10.58
CA GLU A 334 -0.60 -19.68 10.39
C GLU A 334 0.14 -19.03 11.56
N GLU A 335 -0.25 -17.82 11.97
CA GLU A 335 0.36 -17.11 13.10
C GLU A 335 0.20 -17.86 14.42
N THR A 336 -0.97 -18.46 14.67
CA THR A 336 -1.25 -19.25 15.88
C THR A 336 -0.38 -20.49 15.95
N LEU A 337 -0.19 -21.20 14.83
CA LEU A 337 0.66 -22.38 14.80
C LEU A 337 2.14 -21.99 14.97
N ILE A 338 2.57 -20.88 14.37
CA ILE A 338 3.93 -20.34 14.55
C ILE A 338 4.16 -19.92 16.01
N SER A 339 3.18 -19.31 16.69
CA SER A 339 3.36 -18.92 18.09
C SER A 339 3.57 -20.12 19.00
N VAL A 340 2.82 -21.21 18.77
CA VAL A 340 3.02 -22.49 19.48
C VAL A 340 4.45 -23.02 19.27
N LEU A 341 4.98 -22.94 18.05
CA LEU A 341 6.35 -23.39 17.76
C LEU A 341 7.42 -22.46 18.35
N ALA A 342 7.18 -21.15 18.39
CA ALA A 342 8.10 -20.16 18.92
C ALA A 342 8.30 -20.28 20.45
N ASP A 343 7.32 -20.84 21.15
CA ASP A 343 7.42 -21.13 22.59
C ASP A 343 8.22 -22.40 22.91
N ILE A 344 8.53 -23.23 21.90
CA ILE A 344 9.28 -24.48 22.08
C ILE A 344 10.79 -24.18 22.07
N PRO A 345 11.53 -24.48 23.15
CA PRO A 345 12.98 -24.38 23.14
C PRO A 345 13.58 -25.42 22.19
N LEU A 346 14.46 -24.98 21.28
CA LEU A 346 15.10 -25.84 20.28
C LEU A 346 16.34 -26.52 20.89
N ASP A 347 16.29 -27.84 21.07
CA ASP A 347 17.45 -28.67 21.38
C ASP A 347 18.13 -29.18 20.09
N GLU A 348 19.27 -29.86 20.21
CA GLU A 348 20.01 -30.40 19.05
C GLU A 348 19.17 -31.34 18.17
N ARG A 349 18.28 -32.14 18.78
CA ARG A 349 17.41 -33.07 18.03
C ARG A 349 16.37 -32.30 17.21
N LEU A 350 15.72 -31.31 17.80
CA LEU A 350 14.75 -30.45 17.13
C LEU A 350 15.42 -29.58 16.06
N LEU A 351 16.64 -29.07 16.31
CA LEU A 351 17.42 -28.33 15.32
C LEU A 351 17.76 -29.20 14.10
N GLN A 352 18.14 -30.47 14.31
CA GLN A 352 18.39 -31.41 13.21
C GLN A 352 17.13 -31.65 12.38
N VAL A 353 15.97 -31.83 13.03
CA VAL A 353 14.68 -31.97 12.34
C VAL A 353 14.33 -30.69 11.58
N MET A 354 14.51 -29.51 12.20
CA MET A 354 14.23 -28.23 11.58
C MET A 354 15.08 -28.01 10.33
N ARG A 355 16.40 -28.20 10.41
CA ARG A 355 17.31 -28.13 9.24
C ARG A 355 16.88 -29.07 8.13
N ARG A 356 16.61 -30.34 8.47
CA ARG A 356 16.20 -31.37 7.51
C ARG A 356 14.88 -31.02 6.83
N GLN A 357 13.85 -30.62 7.59
CA GLN A 357 12.55 -30.28 7.00
C GLN A 357 12.63 -29.01 6.15
N THR A 358 13.40 -28.02 6.57
CA THR A 358 13.63 -26.80 5.79
C THR A 358 14.30 -27.10 4.44
N GLN A 359 15.31 -27.98 4.40
CA GLN A 359 15.91 -28.44 3.14
C GLN A 359 14.89 -29.15 2.24
N LEU A 360 14.09 -30.05 2.82
CA LEU A 360 13.04 -30.76 2.08
C LEU A 360 11.96 -29.81 1.53
N LEU A 361 11.65 -28.71 2.22
CA LEU A 361 10.71 -27.69 1.74
C LEU A 361 11.28 -26.92 0.53
N LEU A 362 12.58 -26.58 0.57
CA LEU A 362 13.25 -25.92 -0.56
C LEU A 362 13.33 -26.82 -1.80
N GLU A 363 13.52 -28.12 -1.61
CA GLU A 363 13.59 -29.13 -2.68
C GLU A 363 12.21 -29.66 -3.11
N GLY A 364 11.15 -29.36 -2.36
CA GLY A 364 9.82 -29.93 -2.52
C GLY A 364 9.06 -29.55 -3.81
N GLY A 365 9.67 -28.73 -4.67
CA GLY A 365 9.09 -28.32 -5.95
C GLY A 365 7.69 -27.69 -5.80
N PRO A 366 6.75 -27.96 -6.72
CA PRO A 366 5.43 -27.31 -6.72
C PRO A 366 4.54 -27.69 -5.53
N TYR A 367 4.92 -28.68 -4.73
CA TYR A 367 4.15 -29.15 -3.58
C TYR A 367 4.48 -28.38 -2.29
N SER A 368 5.60 -27.65 -2.25
CA SER A 368 5.98 -26.79 -1.13
C SER A 368 5.83 -25.31 -1.49
N GLY A 369 5.32 -24.50 -0.54
CA GLY A 369 5.27 -23.04 -0.69
C GLY A 369 6.66 -22.40 -0.85
N LEU A 370 7.72 -23.11 -0.45
CA LEU A 370 9.12 -22.69 -0.58
C LEU A 370 9.85 -23.37 -1.75
N GLY A 371 9.17 -24.14 -2.60
CA GLY A 371 9.81 -24.83 -3.73
C GLY A 371 10.30 -23.88 -4.84
N GLU A 372 11.08 -24.36 -5.81
CA GLU A 372 11.63 -23.49 -6.87
C GLU A 372 10.54 -22.86 -7.75
N VAL A 373 9.49 -23.62 -8.10
CA VAL A 373 8.34 -23.14 -8.89
C VAL A 373 7.06 -23.37 -8.09
N VAL A 374 6.22 -22.35 -7.97
CA VAL A 374 4.97 -22.41 -7.18
C VAL A 374 3.82 -21.83 -7.99
N HIS A 375 2.61 -22.36 -7.77
CA HIS A 375 1.41 -21.87 -8.44
C HIS A 375 1.17 -20.39 -8.12
N ARG A 376 0.75 -19.60 -9.13
CA ARG A 376 0.52 -18.16 -9.03
C ARG A 376 -0.40 -17.72 -7.89
N GLU A 377 -1.43 -18.50 -7.58
CA GLU A 377 -2.38 -18.21 -6.49
C GLU A 377 -1.99 -18.85 -5.14
N SER A 378 -0.74 -19.30 -5.00
CA SER A 378 -0.28 -19.88 -3.73
C SER A 378 -0.16 -18.82 -2.65
N VAL A 379 -0.60 -19.15 -1.44
CA VAL A 379 -0.36 -18.32 -0.25
C VAL A 379 1.16 -18.05 -0.12
N PRO A 380 1.61 -16.80 0.03
CA PRO A 380 3.01 -16.47 0.25
C PRO A 380 3.47 -16.87 1.66
N MET A 381 4.72 -17.33 1.78
CA MET A 381 5.26 -17.92 3.02
C MET A 381 6.08 -16.92 3.86
N HIS A 382 5.79 -15.62 3.81
CA HIS A 382 6.64 -14.59 4.45
C HIS A 382 6.74 -14.76 5.98
N THR A 383 5.60 -14.97 6.65
CA THR A 383 5.54 -15.12 8.11
C THR A 383 6.26 -16.40 8.56
N PHE A 384 5.97 -17.52 7.89
CA PHE A 384 6.63 -18.79 8.16
C PHE A 384 8.15 -18.74 7.87
N ALA A 385 8.57 -18.13 6.77
CA ALA A 385 9.98 -17.99 6.43
C ALA A 385 10.72 -17.10 7.44
N ARG A 386 10.08 -16.05 7.98
CA ARG A 386 10.66 -15.22 9.06
C ARG A 386 10.89 -16.04 10.32
N PHE A 387 9.94 -16.89 10.70
CA PHE A 387 10.11 -17.83 11.82
C PHE A 387 11.28 -18.80 11.59
N LEU A 388 11.36 -19.41 10.40
CA LEU A 388 12.48 -20.29 10.03
C LEU A 388 13.82 -19.54 10.04
N PHE A 389 13.87 -18.34 9.48
CA PHE A 389 15.05 -17.49 9.43
C PHE A 389 15.58 -17.19 10.83
N THR A 390 14.76 -16.64 11.72
CA THR A 390 15.17 -16.27 13.08
C THR A 390 15.63 -17.47 13.90
N SER A 391 14.98 -18.62 13.73
CA SER A 391 15.31 -19.84 14.47
C SER A 391 16.60 -20.51 13.98
N LEU A 392 16.85 -20.49 12.67
CA LEU A 392 18.02 -21.13 12.06
C LEU A 392 19.26 -20.22 12.02
N LEU A 393 19.09 -18.90 12.03
CA LEU A 393 20.18 -17.93 11.89
C LEU A 393 21.39 -18.17 12.82
N PRO A 394 21.22 -18.47 14.13
CA PRO A 394 22.34 -18.73 15.03
C PRO A 394 23.11 -20.03 14.71
N HIS A 395 22.50 -20.94 13.96
CA HIS A 395 22.95 -22.33 13.81
C HIS A 395 23.37 -22.69 12.38
N ASP A 396 22.72 -22.11 11.37
CA ASP A 396 22.97 -22.33 9.95
C ASP A 396 22.51 -21.08 9.15
N PRO A 397 23.38 -20.06 9.04
CA PRO A 397 23.03 -18.80 8.38
C PRO A 397 22.77 -18.99 6.88
N GLU A 398 23.50 -19.89 6.21
CA GLU A 398 23.35 -20.12 4.77
C GLU A 398 21.97 -20.70 4.44
N LEU A 399 21.51 -21.69 5.21
CA LEU A 399 20.17 -22.23 5.06
C LEU A 399 19.09 -21.19 5.41
N ALA A 400 19.30 -20.41 6.48
CA ALA A 400 18.37 -19.35 6.88
C ALA A 400 18.15 -18.33 5.75
N TYR A 401 19.23 -17.77 5.19
CA TYR A 401 19.12 -16.81 4.08
C TYR A 401 18.51 -17.43 2.82
N LYS A 402 18.88 -18.67 2.46
CA LYS A 402 18.28 -19.36 1.29
C LYS A 402 16.75 -19.44 1.40
N VAL A 403 16.23 -19.76 2.58
CA VAL A 403 14.78 -19.83 2.83
C VAL A 403 14.12 -18.47 2.75
N ALA A 404 14.71 -17.48 3.43
CA ALA A 404 14.15 -16.14 3.48
C ALA A 404 14.11 -15.50 2.09
N LEU A 405 15.21 -15.58 1.33
CA LEU A 405 15.29 -15.11 -0.06
C LEU A 405 14.28 -15.83 -0.97
N ARG A 406 14.12 -17.15 -0.81
CA ARG A 406 13.12 -17.91 -1.57
C ARG A 406 11.68 -17.47 -1.28
N ALA A 407 11.42 -17.05 -0.05
CA ALA A 407 10.10 -16.60 0.39
C ALA A 407 9.82 -15.13 0.08
N MET A 408 10.80 -14.36 -0.41
CA MET A 408 10.60 -12.96 -0.78
C MET A 408 9.68 -12.77 -1.98
N ARG A 409 9.55 -13.78 -2.84
CA ARG A 409 8.66 -13.77 -4.00
C ARG A 409 7.19 -13.58 -3.62
N LEU A 410 6.46 -12.90 -4.50
CA LEU A 410 5.01 -12.73 -4.39
C LEU A 410 4.37 -13.24 -5.70
N PRO A 411 4.07 -14.55 -5.82
CA PRO A 411 3.74 -15.20 -7.09
C PRO A 411 2.55 -14.56 -7.87
N VAL A 412 1.60 -13.96 -7.15
CA VAL A 412 0.46 -13.24 -7.76
C VAL A 412 0.90 -11.99 -8.53
N VAL A 413 1.92 -11.30 -8.04
CA VAL A 413 2.40 -10.03 -8.60
C VAL A 413 3.44 -10.28 -9.71
N GLU A 414 4.28 -11.29 -9.58
CA GLU A 414 5.26 -11.68 -10.62
C GLU A 414 4.58 -12.03 -11.95
N SER A 415 3.38 -12.63 -11.88
CA SER A 415 2.55 -12.94 -13.06
C SER A 415 2.08 -11.69 -13.82
N GLN A 416 2.05 -10.52 -13.18
CA GLN A 416 1.66 -9.25 -13.83
C GLN A 416 2.80 -8.63 -14.63
N ILE A 417 4.05 -8.84 -14.20
CA ILE A 417 5.24 -8.22 -14.80
C ILE A 417 5.62 -8.92 -16.11
N HIS A 418 5.51 -10.26 -16.16
CA HIS A 418 5.84 -11.05 -17.36
C HIS A 418 4.82 -10.94 -18.49
N HIS A 419 3.60 -10.46 -18.24
CA HIS A 419 2.60 -10.21 -19.29
C HIS A 419 2.77 -8.87 -20.01
N ASN A 420 3.63 -7.98 -19.51
CA ASN A 420 3.91 -6.68 -20.13
C ASN A 420 5.10 -6.71 -21.11
N ASP A 421 5.65 -7.88 -21.42
CA ASP A 421 6.71 -8.03 -22.43
C ASP A 421 6.09 -8.26 -23.83
N PRO A 422 6.13 -7.27 -24.74
CA PRO A 422 5.39 -7.32 -26.01
C PRO A 422 5.96 -8.31 -27.04
N LEU A 423 7.03 -9.03 -26.72
CA LEU A 423 7.72 -9.95 -27.63
C LEU A 423 7.31 -11.43 -27.44
N THR A 424 6.60 -11.76 -26.37
CA THR A 424 6.24 -13.16 -26.05
C THR A 424 4.73 -13.46 -26.02
N SER A 425 3.87 -12.49 -26.31
CA SER A 425 2.42 -12.70 -26.33
C SER A 425 1.95 -13.27 -27.68
N ASN A 426 1.51 -14.53 -27.68
CA ASN A 426 0.86 -15.16 -28.84
C ASN A 426 -0.57 -14.55 -29.00
N PRO A 427 -0.99 -14.04 -30.17
CA PRO A 427 -2.23 -13.28 -30.31
C PRO A 427 -3.55 -14.09 -30.20
N LEU A 428 -3.46 -15.41 -29.98
CA LEU A 428 -4.59 -16.34 -30.05
C LEU A 428 -5.11 -16.81 -28.68
N ASP A 429 -4.51 -16.39 -27.58
CA ASP A 429 -5.05 -16.69 -26.25
C ASP A 429 -6.08 -15.64 -25.83
N PRO A 430 -7.36 -16.03 -25.62
CA PRO A 430 -8.39 -15.10 -25.19
C PRO A 430 -8.07 -14.62 -23.77
N VAL A 431 -7.64 -13.37 -23.62
CA VAL A 431 -7.41 -12.69 -22.35
C VAL A 431 -8.76 -12.49 -21.64
N PRO A 432 -9.07 -13.19 -20.53
CA PRO A 432 -10.19 -12.81 -19.69
C PRO A 432 -9.68 -11.72 -18.76
N ALA A 433 -9.84 -10.46 -19.16
CA ALA A 433 -9.45 -9.26 -18.40
C ALA A 433 -10.24 -9.05 -17.08
N ASN A 434 -10.83 -10.10 -16.48
CA ASN A 434 -11.69 -9.98 -15.29
C ASN A 434 -11.71 -11.20 -14.34
N ARG A 435 -10.66 -12.03 -14.26
CA ARG A 435 -10.61 -13.21 -13.35
C ARG A 435 -9.36 -13.27 -12.45
N PHE A 436 -8.94 -12.16 -11.84
CA PHE A 436 -7.95 -12.26 -10.76
C PHE A 436 -8.66 -12.31 -9.41
N PRO A 437 -8.36 -13.30 -8.55
CA PRO A 437 -8.99 -13.39 -7.24
C PRO A 437 -8.59 -12.16 -6.42
N ARG A 438 -9.58 -11.41 -5.90
CA ARG A 438 -9.30 -10.28 -5.00
C ARG A 438 -8.73 -10.80 -3.69
N TRP A 439 -7.45 -10.56 -3.47
CA TRP A 439 -6.79 -10.84 -2.20
C TRP A 439 -6.97 -9.64 -1.28
N PHE A 440 -7.97 -9.71 -0.40
CA PHE A 440 -8.28 -8.63 0.53
C PHE A 440 -7.19 -8.45 1.60
N VAL A 441 -6.43 -9.51 1.88
CA VAL A 441 -5.30 -9.50 2.83
C VAL A 441 -3.97 -9.13 2.16
N LEU A 442 -3.95 -8.70 0.89
CA LEU A 442 -2.72 -8.41 0.15
C LEU A 442 -1.83 -7.38 0.88
N GLY A 443 -2.39 -6.27 1.36
CA GLY A 443 -1.61 -5.28 2.11
C GLY A 443 -0.98 -5.82 3.41
N HIS A 444 -1.62 -6.80 4.05
CA HIS A 444 -1.03 -7.50 5.20
C HIS A 444 0.15 -8.37 4.74
N LEU A 445 0.00 -9.14 3.66
CA LEU A 445 1.07 -9.98 3.11
C LEU A 445 2.29 -9.17 2.69
N GLU A 446 2.07 -8.03 2.03
CA GLU A 446 3.14 -7.08 1.63
C GLU A 446 3.84 -6.49 2.86
N THR A 447 3.11 -6.21 3.94
CA THR A 447 3.71 -5.80 5.21
C THR A 447 4.59 -6.91 5.80
N ARG A 448 4.15 -8.17 5.76
CA ARG A 448 4.94 -9.33 6.22
C ARG A 448 6.18 -9.56 5.34
N GLN A 449 6.09 -9.31 4.03
CA GLN A 449 7.23 -9.34 3.11
C GLN A 449 8.28 -8.29 3.50
N CYS A 450 7.83 -7.07 3.82
CA CYS A 450 8.70 -5.99 4.30
C CYS A 450 9.34 -6.31 5.66
N GLU A 451 8.61 -6.93 6.59
CA GLU A 451 9.14 -7.38 7.89
C GLU A 451 10.23 -8.44 7.71
N LEU A 452 10.02 -9.43 6.84
CA LEU A 452 11.03 -10.44 6.50
C LEU A 452 12.30 -9.78 5.95
N ALA A 453 12.16 -8.86 5.00
CA ALA A 453 13.28 -8.14 4.41
C ALA A 453 14.05 -7.29 5.44
N SER A 454 13.34 -6.60 6.34
CA SER A 454 13.95 -5.84 7.43
C SER A 454 14.73 -6.74 8.40
N THR A 455 14.19 -7.92 8.73
CA THR A 455 14.92 -8.91 9.55
C THR A 455 16.19 -9.43 8.88
N MET A 456 16.16 -9.67 7.56
CA MET A 456 17.33 -10.10 6.79
C MET A 456 18.42 -9.03 6.74
N LEU A 457 18.05 -7.77 6.49
CA LEU A 457 18.99 -6.64 6.45
C LEU A 457 19.65 -6.39 7.81
N THR A 458 18.86 -6.45 8.88
CA THR A 458 19.38 -6.27 10.25
C THR A 458 20.32 -7.41 10.63
N ALA A 459 20.01 -8.65 10.23
CA ALA A 459 20.87 -9.81 10.46
C ALA A 459 22.14 -9.81 9.61
N ALA A 460 22.10 -9.21 8.41
CA ALA A 460 23.25 -9.13 7.49
C ALA A 460 24.22 -8.01 7.86
N LYS A 461 24.00 -7.31 8.97
CA LYS A 461 24.85 -6.23 9.46
C LYS A 461 26.30 -6.71 9.58
N GLY A 462 27.22 -6.02 8.91
CA GLY A 462 28.64 -6.39 8.86
C GLY A 462 29.04 -7.44 7.82
N ASP A 463 28.11 -8.06 7.08
CA ASP A 463 28.42 -8.94 5.96
C ASP A 463 27.98 -8.32 4.61
N PRO A 464 28.92 -7.76 3.82
CA PRO A 464 28.59 -7.11 2.57
C PRO A 464 27.99 -8.08 1.55
N LYS A 465 28.37 -9.38 1.55
CA LYS A 465 27.87 -10.32 0.54
C LYS A 465 26.38 -10.57 0.73
N TRP A 466 25.95 -10.80 1.97
CA TRP A 466 24.54 -10.99 2.28
C TRP A 466 23.74 -9.70 2.08
N LEU A 467 24.29 -8.54 2.46
CA LEU A 467 23.62 -7.26 2.24
C LEU A 467 23.30 -7.01 0.76
N HIS A 468 24.26 -7.21 -0.14
CA HIS A 468 24.02 -7.04 -1.58
C HIS A 468 23.03 -8.08 -2.12
N THR A 469 23.11 -9.33 -1.64
CA THR A 469 22.17 -10.39 -2.06
C THR A 469 20.74 -10.08 -1.63
N VAL A 470 20.55 -9.62 -0.40
CA VAL A 470 19.25 -9.21 0.15
C VAL A 470 18.73 -7.96 -0.55
N LEU A 471 19.58 -6.98 -0.82
CA LEU A 471 19.22 -5.78 -1.56
C LEU A 471 18.72 -6.11 -2.96
N ASN A 472 19.45 -6.96 -3.71
CA ASN A 472 19.02 -7.42 -5.03
C ASN A 472 17.65 -8.11 -4.96
N SER A 473 17.42 -8.94 -3.94
CA SER A 473 16.12 -9.58 -3.72
C SER A 473 15.02 -8.57 -3.41
N ILE A 474 15.28 -7.53 -2.62
CA ILE A 474 14.30 -6.48 -2.31
C ILE A 474 13.94 -5.70 -3.58
N GLN A 475 14.94 -5.30 -4.36
CA GLN A 475 14.76 -4.55 -5.60
C GLN A 475 13.92 -5.32 -6.64
N GLN A 476 14.04 -6.66 -6.66
CA GLN A 476 13.29 -7.54 -7.56
C GLN A 476 11.86 -7.82 -7.09
N ASN A 477 11.61 -7.90 -5.78
CA ASN A 477 10.34 -8.45 -5.25
C ASN A 477 9.43 -7.41 -4.57
N ILE A 478 9.97 -6.27 -4.12
CA ILE A 478 9.20 -5.20 -3.48
C ILE A 478 9.16 -3.99 -4.40
N HIS A 479 7.95 -3.63 -4.86
CA HIS A 479 7.76 -2.48 -5.77
C HIS A 479 6.97 -1.33 -5.14
N ILE A 480 6.42 -1.50 -3.93
CA ILE A 480 5.59 -0.50 -3.27
C ILE A 480 6.47 0.57 -2.64
N PRO A 481 6.39 1.85 -3.07
CA PRO A 481 7.29 2.91 -2.59
C PRO A 481 7.21 3.13 -1.08
N ALA A 482 6.02 3.04 -0.48
CA ALA A 482 5.84 3.22 0.96
C ALA A 482 6.55 2.15 1.80
N LEU A 483 6.56 0.89 1.32
CA LEU A 483 7.23 -0.22 2.00
C LEU A 483 8.75 -0.15 1.80
N LEU A 484 9.21 0.16 0.59
CA LEU A 484 10.63 0.40 0.33
C LEU A 484 11.17 1.57 1.18
N TYR A 485 10.38 2.64 1.31
CA TYR A 485 10.76 3.78 2.15
C TYR A 485 10.83 3.40 3.64
N LYS A 486 9.82 2.68 4.16
CA LYS A 486 9.85 2.17 5.54
C LYS A 486 11.07 1.28 5.78
N LEU A 487 11.37 0.40 4.83
CA LEU A 487 12.51 -0.51 4.93
C LEU A 487 13.86 0.23 4.87
N ALA A 488 13.97 1.27 4.04
CA ALA A 488 15.14 2.15 4.02
C ALA A 488 15.32 2.89 5.37
N GLN A 489 14.21 3.35 5.98
CA GLN A 489 14.23 3.96 7.31
C GLN A 489 14.66 2.98 8.40
N ASP A 490 14.14 1.75 8.37
CA ASP A 490 14.48 0.72 9.36
C ASP A 490 15.94 0.29 9.23
N ALA A 491 16.44 0.13 7.99
CA ALA A 491 17.86 -0.14 7.73
C ALA A 491 18.77 1.01 8.22
N CYS A 492 18.39 2.27 7.97
CA CYS A 492 19.12 3.44 8.44
C CYS A 492 19.17 3.48 9.98
N LYS A 493 18.04 3.23 10.66
CA LYS A 493 17.99 3.16 12.13
C LYS A 493 18.88 2.04 12.68
N ALA A 494 18.90 0.88 12.03
CA ALA A 494 19.77 -0.23 12.42
C ALA A 494 21.26 0.04 12.15
N ALA A 495 21.56 0.88 11.14
CA ALA A 495 22.91 1.32 10.81
C ALA A 495 23.45 2.34 11.82
N THR A 496 22.60 3.19 12.42
CA THR A 496 23.00 4.25 13.37
C THR A 496 22.52 3.97 14.80
N PRO A 497 23.11 2.99 15.53
CA PRO A 497 22.72 2.72 16.91
C PRO A 497 23.14 3.87 17.84
N PRO A 498 22.35 4.18 18.90
CA PRO A 498 22.63 5.30 19.80
C PRO A 498 23.91 5.13 20.64
N SER A 499 24.44 3.91 20.74
CA SER A 499 25.56 3.54 21.60
C SER A 499 26.83 3.11 20.85
N GLY A 500 26.87 3.20 19.51
CA GLY A 500 28.00 2.71 18.71
C GLY A 500 28.23 3.47 17.40
N PRO A 501 29.38 3.26 16.74
CA PRO A 501 29.68 3.89 15.46
C PRO A 501 28.69 3.41 14.38
N PRO A 502 28.39 4.26 13.38
CA PRO A 502 27.47 3.91 12.32
C PRO A 502 28.08 2.85 11.38
N ASP A 503 27.26 1.86 10.98
CA ASP A 503 27.65 0.87 9.98
C ASP A 503 27.47 1.44 8.58
N MET A 504 28.59 1.83 7.96
CA MET A 504 28.62 2.41 6.62
C MET A 504 28.08 1.48 5.54
N THR A 505 28.22 0.16 5.69
CA THR A 505 27.75 -0.79 4.67
C THR A 505 26.23 -0.83 4.61
N LEU A 506 25.58 -0.93 5.78
CA LEU A 506 24.14 -0.91 5.91
C LEU A 506 23.55 0.47 5.59
N LEU A 507 24.28 1.55 5.92
CA LEU A 507 23.86 2.91 5.59
C LEU A 507 23.88 3.17 4.07
N ASN A 508 24.88 2.65 3.35
CA ASN A 508 24.91 2.70 1.89
C ASN A 508 23.73 1.94 1.26
N VAL A 509 23.37 0.77 1.82
CA VAL A 509 22.18 0.01 1.38
C VAL A 509 20.89 0.80 1.64
N ALA A 510 20.77 1.45 2.80
CA ALA A 510 19.63 2.31 3.13
C ALA A 510 19.52 3.50 2.16
N LEU A 511 20.64 4.13 1.82
CA LEU A 511 20.71 5.20 0.84
C LEU A 511 20.29 4.71 -0.55
N GLU A 512 20.78 3.54 -0.99
CA GLU A 512 20.44 2.97 -2.30
C GLU A 512 18.95 2.66 -2.44
N LEU A 513 18.34 2.07 -1.40
CA LEU A 513 16.90 1.87 -1.32
C LEU A 513 16.15 3.19 -1.37
N GLY A 514 16.60 4.21 -0.63
CA GLY A 514 16.03 5.55 -0.67
C GLY A 514 16.10 6.19 -2.07
N LEU A 515 17.21 6.02 -2.78
CA LEU A 515 17.37 6.47 -4.17
C LEU A 515 16.41 5.73 -5.11
N GLN A 516 16.19 4.43 -4.91
CA GLN A 516 15.20 3.67 -5.68
C GLN A 516 13.78 4.21 -5.46
N VAL A 517 13.40 4.52 -4.21
CA VAL A 517 12.11 5.15 -3.90
C VAL A 517 11.96 6.47 -4.67
N MET A 518 13.02 7.29 -4.74
CA MET A 518 12.97 8.57 -5.46
C MET A 518 12.74 8.37 -6.96
N ARG A 519 13.36 7.36 -7.57
CA ARG A 519 13.16 7.02 -8.99
C ARG A 519 11.71 6.60 -9.27
N ILE A 520 11.13 5.76 -8.43
CA ILE A 520 9.75 5.26 -8.61
C ILE A 520 8.74 6.40 -8.40
N THR A 521 8.93 7.20 -7.35
CA THR A 521 8.02 8.31 -6.99
C THR A 521 8.20 9.57 -7.85
N LEU A 522 9.22 9.62 -8.72
CA LEU A 522 9.35 10.72 -9.67
C LEU A 522 8.26 10.66 -10.74
N VAL A 523 7.85 9.45 -11.12
CA VAL A 523 6.82 9.19 -12.15
C VAL A 523 5.42 9.08 -11.52
N THR A 524 5.34 8.73 -10.24
CA THR A 524 4.07 8.49 -9.53
C THR A 524 3.85 9.50 -8.41
N LEU A 525 2.70 10.20 -8.44
CA LEU A 525 2.32 11.17 -7.41
C LEU A 525 2.14 10.48 -6.04
N SER A 526 3.16 10.57 -5.18
CA SER A 526 3.09 10.02 -3.81
C SER A 526 2.87 11.14 -2.80
N TRP A 527 1.80 11.02 -1.99
CA TRP A 527 1.64 11.82 -0.77
C TRP A 527 2.89 11.67 0.12
N GLY A 528 3.44 12.78 0.61
CA GLY A 528 4.62 12.78 1.50
C GLY A 528 6.00 12.79 0.80
N ARG A 529 6.08 12.88 -0.54
CA ARG A 529 7.37 12.89 -1.28
C ARG A 529 8.40 13.89 -0.74
N ARG A 530 7.96 15.11 -0.39
CA ARG A 530 8.85 16.15 0.17
C ARG A 530 9.52 15.73 1.48
N GLU A 531 8.86 14.93 2.32
CA GLU A 531 9.44 14.38 3.53
C GLU A 531 10.46 13.28 3.23
N MET A 532 10.16 12.42 2.25
CA MET A 532 11.09 11.41 1.78
C MET A 532 12.38 12.02 1.21
N VAL A 533 12.28 13.12 0.45
CA VAL A 533 13.43 13.87 -0.06
C VAL A 533 14.26 14.44 1.09
N ARG A 534 13.62 15.06 2.10
CA ARG A 534 14.34 15.59 3.28
C ARG A 534 15.04 14.47 4.05
N TRP A 535 14.37 13.34 4.25
CA TRP A 535 14.96 12.17 4.91
C TRP A 535 16.15 11.64 4.12
N LEU A 536 16.04 11.54 2.79
CA LEU A 536 17.12 11.06 1.94
C LEU A 536 18.37 11.95 2.03
N VAL A 537 18.20 13.29 2.05
CA VAL A 537 19.32 14.21 2.22
C VAL A 537 19.99 14.02 3.58
N ASN A 538 19.23 13.76 4.64
CA ASN A 538 19.80 13.46 5.95
C ASN A 538 20.58 12.13 5.93
N CYS A 539 20.01 11.07 5.35
CA CYS A 539 20.70 9.79 5.19
C CYS A 539 22.00 9.93 4.37
N ALA A 540 21.97 10.69 3.27
CA ALA A 540 23.17 10.99 2.48
C ALA A 540 24.21 11.81 3.27
N THR A 541 23.76 12.68 4.18
CA THR A 541 24.65 13.41 5.10
C THR A 541 25.34 12.46 6.08
N ASP A 542 24.63 11.44 6.55
CA ASP A 542 25.22 10.45 7.47
C ASP A 542 26.21 9.52 6.75
N VAL A 543 26.04 9.28 5.44
CA VAL A 543 27.01 8.53 4.61
C VAL A 543 28.26 9.34 4.31
N GLY A 544 28.11 10.60 3.92
CA GLY A 544 29.23 11.51 3.66
C GLY A 544 29.04 12.45 2.49
N MET A 545 29.98 13.39 2.33
CA MET A 545 29.96 14.43 1.30
C MET A 545 29.83 13.88 -0.14
N GLY A 546 30.53 12.77 -0.46
CA GLY A 546 30.48 12.15 -1.79
C GLY A 546 29.09 11.66 -2.18
N ALA A 547 28.30 11.15 -1.22
CA ALA A 547 26.93 10.72 -1.46
C ALA A 547 26.02 11.91 -1.84
N ILE A 548 26.18 13.06 -1.15
CA ILE A 548 25.42 14.28 -1.46
C ILE A 548 25.78 14.79 -2.86
N ILE A 549 27.07 14.81 -3.22
CA ILE A 549 27.51 15.25 -4.55
C ILE A 549 26.95 14.33 -5.64
N ASN A 550 27.06 13.00 -5.47
CA ASN A 550 26.54 12.03 -6.44
C ASN A 550 25.02 12.20 -6.63
N MET A 551 24.30 12.44 -5.54
CA MET A 551 22.86 12.71 -5.57
C MET A 551 22.51 14.02 -6.29
N MET A 552 23.30 15.08 -6.08
CA MET A 552 23.12 16.36 -6.79
C MET A 552 23.50 16.27 -8.26
N GLN A 553 24.53 15.49 -8.63
CA GLN A 553 24.89 15.26 -10.03
C GLN A 553 23.85 14.41 -10.77
N GLY A 554 23.26 13.43 -10.09
CA GLY A 554 22.19 12.57 -10.61
C GLY A 554 20.77 13.13 -10.48
N TRP A 555 20.59 14.42 -10.17
CA TRP A 555 19.30 15.01 -9.79
C TRP A 555 18.17 14.77 -10.80
N TYR A 556 18.50 14.75 -12.09
CA TYR A 556 17.53 14.64 -13.20
C TYR A 556 16.71 13.34 -13.18
N ASN A 557 17.24 12.28 -12.57
CA ASN A 557 16.57 10.98 -12.44
C ASN A 557 15.90 10.77 -11.06
N LEU A 558 16.09 11.70 -10.13
CA LEU A 558 15.75 11.51 -8.72
C LEU A 558 14.72 12.54 -8.23
N PHE A 559 14.83 13.79 -8.68
CA PHE A 559 14.08 14.92 -8.13
C PHE A 559 13.41 15.75 -9.21
N THR A 560 12.30 16.40 -8.85
CA THR A 560 11.78 17.52 -9.64
C THR A 560 12.73 18.73 -9.50
N PRO A 561 12.77 19.65 -10.47
CA PRO A 561 13.64 20.83 -10.41
C PRO A 561 13.46 21.65 -9.12
N ILE A 562 12.22 21.78 -8.63
CA ILE A 562 11.91 22.51 -7.41
C ILE A 562 12.39 21.77 -6.15
N GLU A 563 12.30 20.44 -6.10
CA GLU A 563 12.82 19.65 -4.97
C GLU A 563 14.35 19.73 -4.90
N ALA A 564 15.02 19.62 -6.06
CA ALA A 564 16.48 19.72 -6.16
C ALA A 564 16.98 21.09 -5.65
N THR A 565 16.35 22.18 -6.07
CA THR A 565 16.76 23.53 -5.68
C THR A 565 16.34 23.93 -4.27
N SER A 566 15.08 23.71 -3.90
CA SER A 566 14.53 24.23 -2.64
C SER A 566 14.75 23.32 -1.42
N VAL A 567 14.97 22.01 -1.64
CA VAL A 567 15.15 21.05 -0.55
C VAL A 567 16.57 20.53 -0.54
N VAL A 568 17.04 19.92 -1.65
CA VAL A 568 18.35 19.25 -1.69
C VAL A 568 19.49 20.25 -1.57
N ALA A 569 19.58 21.25 -2.45
CA ALA A 569 20.66 22.23 -2.43
C ALA A 569 20.70 23.06 -1.13
N VAL A 570 19.56 23.52 -0.65
CA VAL A 570 19.47 24.29 0.61
C VAL A 570 19.93 23.45 1.80
N SER A 571 19.50 22.19 1.89
CA SER A 571 19.89 21.31 3.00
C SER A 571 21.36 20.91 2.91
N ALA A 572 21.88 20.64 1.70
CA ALA A 572 23.28 20.31 1.46
C ALA A 572 24.22 21.46 1.86
N THR A 573 23.88 22.70 1.49
CA THR A 573 24.67 23.90 1.79
C THR A 573 24.43 24.49 3.18
N SER A 574 23.59 23.86 4.01
CA SER A 574 23.22 24.38 5.33
C SER A 574 24.39 24.30 6.32
N HIS A 575 24.41 25.23 7.29
CA HIS A 575 25.42 25.23 8.35
C HIS A 575 25.39 23.95 9.21
N ALA A 576 24.19 23.39 9.44
CA ALA A 576 24.03 22.13 10.18
C ALA A 576 24.69 20.95 9.46
N THR A 577 24.58 20.84 8.13
CA THR A 577 25.24 19.81 7.34
C THR A 577 26.76 19.96 7.36
N ALA A 578 27.26 21.19 7.26
CA ALA A 578 28.70 21.48 7.34
C ALA A 578 29.31 21.08 8.70
N LEU A 579 28.58 21.29 9.81
CA LEU A 579 29.00 20.88 11.15
C LEU A 579 28.96 19.35 11.31
N ARG A 580 27.89 18.69 10.86
CA ARG A 580 27.74 17.23 10.96
C ARG A 580 28.83 16.46 10.22
N LEU A 581 29.21 16.95 9.05
CA LEU A 581 30.26 16.35 8.21
C LEU A 581 31.68 16.79 8.58
N GLY A 582 31.84 17.77 9.48
CA GLY A 582 33.15 18.33 9.83
C GLY A 582 33.88 18.95 8.64
N LEU A 583 33.17 19.57 7.70
CA LEU A 583 33.76 20.01 6.42
C LEU A 583 34.70 21.20 6.58
N ASP A 584 35.84 21.13 5.89
CA ASP A 584 36.78 22.23 5.69
C ASP A 584 36.23 23.29 4.72
N TYR A 585 36.86 24.46 4.67
CA TYR A 585 36.44 25.55 3.79
C TYR A 585 36.44 25.14 2.30
N THR A 586 37.46 24.42 1.86
CA THR A 586 37.58 23.93 0.47
C THR A 586 36.43 22.99 0.10
N GLN A 587 36.14 22.02 0.98
CA GLN A 587 35.04 21.09 0.81
C GLN A 587 33.67 21.78 0.81
N ARG A 588 33.48 22.80 1.66
CA ARG A 588 32.24 23.60 1.64
C ARG A 588 32.06 24.34 0.32
N GLU A 589 33.13 24.88 -0.25
CA GLU A 589 33.07 25.53 -1.56
C GLU A 589 32.84 24.54 -2.70
N GLU A 590 33.41 23.34 -2.66
CA GLU A 590 33.13 22.27 -3.63
C GLU A 590 31.64 21.86 -3.62
N LEU A 591 31.08 21.63 -2.42
CA LEU A 591 29.67 21.31 -2.25
C LEU A 591 28.78 22.46 -2.73
N GLY A 592 29.15 23.70 -2.37
CA GLY A 592 28.48 24.91 -2.82
C GLY A 592 28.53 25.09 -4.34
N ALA A 593 29.67 24.79 -4.98
CA ALA A 593 29.82 24.85 -6.42
C ALA A 593 28.90 23.85 -7.12
N CYS A 594 28.86 22.60 -6.64
CA CYS A 594 27.95 21.59 -7.18
C CYS A 594 26.48 22.00 -7.02
N ALA A 595 26.09 22.52 -5.85
CA ALA A 595 24.75 23.01 -5.60
C ALA A 595 24.35 24.19 -6.52
N ARG A 596 25.27 25.13 -6.77
CA ARG A 596 25.07 26.25 -7.71
C ARG A 596 24.89 25.76 -9.15
N THR A 597 25.75 24.86 -9.63
CA THR A 597 25.63 24.29 -10.97
C THR A 597 24.32 23.55 -11.17
N MET A 598 23.92 22.71 -10.20
CA MET A 598 22.61 22.05 -10.21
C MET A 598 21.47 23.07 -10.23
N ALA A 599 21.53 24.12 -9.40
CA ALA A 599 20.48 25.12 -9.32
C ALA A 599 20.29 25.90 -10.63
N LEU A 600 21.39 26.22 -11.32
CA LEU A 600 21.34 26.83 -12.66
C LEU A 600 20.69 25.89 -13.69
N GLN A 601 21.04 24.59 -13.68
CA GLN A 601 20.41 23.61 -14.57
C GLN A 601 18.90 23.47 -14.31
N CYS A 602 18.48 23.47 -13.04
CA CYS A 602 17.07 23.45 -12.67
C CYS A 602 16.34 24.72 -13.11
N ALA A 603 16.97 25.90 -12.96
CA ALA A 603 16.41 27.18 -13.40
C ALA A 603 16.23 27.26 -14.92
N VAL A 604 17.10 26.64 -15.72
CA VAL A 604 16.91 26.54 -17.18
C VAL A 604 15.71 25.65 -17.51
N LYS A 605 15.53 24.53 -16.78
CA LYS A 605 14.46 23.55 -17.06
C LYS A 605 13.08 24.03 -16.62
N ASP A 606 12.99 24.68 -15.47
CA ASP A 606 11.75 25.26 -14.95
C ASP A 606 12.02 26.63 -14.31
N PRO A 607 12.07 27.69 -15.13
CA PRO A 607 12.38 29.03 -14.66
C PRO A 607 11.38 29.58 -13.65
N GLN A 608 10.09 29.21 -13.75
CA GLN A 608 9.03 29.82 -12.93
C GLN A 608 9.21 29.48 -11.45
N LEU A 609 9.54 28.22 -11.15
CA LEU A 609 9.68 27.74 -9.78
C LEU A 609 11.13 27.83 -9.26
N CYS A 610 12.13 27.68 -10.13
CA CYS A 610 13.53 27.51 -9.71
C CYS A 610 14.39 28.78 -9.78
N ALA A 611 13.96 29.84 -10.47
CA ALA A 611 14.74 31.07 -10.63
C ALA A 611 15.13 31.73 -9.30
N LEU A 612 14.16 31.95 -8.41
CA LEU A 612 14.41 32.60 -7.12
C LEU A 612 15.31 31.75 -6.20
N PRO A 613 15.08 30.43 -6.02
CA PRO A 613 16.01 29.54 -5.31
C PRO A 613 17.43 29.52 -5.91
N ALA A 614 17.56 29.56 -7.25
CA ALA A 614 18.87 29.59 -7.89
C ALA A 614 19.63 30.89 -7.58
N LEU A 615 18.94 32.03 -7.61
CA LEU A 615 19.52 33.34 -7.27
C LEU A 615 20.00 33.40 -5.82
N THR A 616 19.22 32.87 -4.88
CA THR A 616 19.60 32.85 -3.45
C THR A 616 20.80 31.95 -3.19
N LEU A 617 20.88 30.78 -3.84
CA LEU A 617 22.02 29.87 -3.71
C LEU A 617 23.31 30.44 -4.34
N CYS A 618 23.17 31.26 -5.39
CA CYS A 618 24.31 31.83 -6.10
C CYS A 618 24.78 33.18 -5.52
N GLU A 619 24.13 33.73 -4.48
CA GLU A 619 24.37 35.09 -3.98
C GLU A 619 25.84 35.40 -3.64
N LYS A 620 26.58 34.40 -3.12
CA LYS A 620 28.00 34.57 -2.75
C LYS A 620 28.98 34.52 -3.92
N ASN A 621 28.54 34.05 -5.09
CA ASN A 621 29.41 33.88 -6.27
C ASN A 621 28.90 34.75 -7.42
N HIS A 622 29.65 35.81 -7.73
CA HIS A 622 29.24 36.79 -8.73
C HIS A 622 28.95 36.17 -10.10
N GLY A 623 29.82 35.28 -10.61
CA GLY A 623 29.64 34.66 -11.92
C GLY A 623 28.40 33.76 -12.00
N ALA A 624 28.15 32.96 -10.96
CA ALA A 624 26.96 32.12 -10.89
C ALA A 624 25.67 32.96 -10.72
N PHE A 625 25.74 34.06 -9.97
CA PHE A 625 24.62 34.97 -9.78
C PHE A 625 24.24 35.69 -11.08
N GLU A 626 25.24 36.16 -11.86
CA GLU A 626 25.01 36.72 -13.19
C GLU A 626 24.35 35.69 -14.11
N ALA A 627 24.85 34.46 -14.15
CA ALA A 627 24.27 33.40 -14.97
C ALA A 627 22.79 33.13 -14.58
N ALA A 628 22.49 33.04 -13.29
CA ALA A 628 21.12 32.88 -12.80
C ALA A 628 20.23 34.08 -13.20
N TYR A 629 20.75 35.31 -13.11
CA TYR A 629 20.02 36.50 -13.53
C TYR A 629 19.75 36.55 -15.04
N GLN A 630 20.71 36.12 -15.87
CA GLN A 630 20.50 36.00 -17.32
C GLN A 630 19.42 34.98 -17.65
N ILE A 631 19.40 33.82 -16.98
CA ILE A 631 18.32 32.82 -17.16
C ILE A 631 16.94 33.43 -16.89
N VAL A 632 16.81 34.28 -15.87
CA VAL A 632 15.55 34.99 -15.59
C VAL A 632 15.18 35.96 -16.70
N LEU A 633 16.14 36.71 -17.23
CA LEU A 633 15.90 37.64 -18.34
C LEU A 633 15.48 36.93 -19.62
N ASP A 634 16.15 35.84 -19.98
CA ASP A 634 15.83 35.04 -21.17
C ASP A 634 14.45 34.40 -21.01
N SER A 635 14.15 33.88 -19.82
CA SER A 635 12.86 33.27 -19.50
C SER A 635 11.72 34.29 -19.43
N ALA A 636 12.03 35.53 -19.05
CA ALA A 636 11.09 36.63 -19.12
C ALA A 636 10.66 36.88 -20.56
N ALA A 637 11.55 36.77 -21.55
CA ALA A 637 11.19 36.93 -22.96
C ALA A 637 10.32 35.77 -23.50
N THR A 638 10.47 34.55 -22.97
CA THR A 638 9.77 33.35 -23.45
C THR A 638 8.43 33.06 -22.75
N GLY A 639 7.98 33.93 -21.84
CA GLY A 639 6.65 33.83 -21.22
C GLY A 639 6.61 33.50 -19.73
N MET A 640 7.64 33.84 -18.94
CA MET A 640 7.53 33.81 -17.48
C MET A 640 6.36 34.70 -17.01
N GLY A 641 5.54 34.19 -16.08
CA GLY A 641 4.40 34.93 -15.54
C GLY A 641 4.80 36.20 -14.78
N HIS A 642 4.03 37.27 -14.96
CA HIS A 642 4.32 38.58 -14.36
C HIS A 642 4.46 38.55 -12.82
N SER A 643 3.69 37.69 -12.13
CA SER A 643 3.75 37.54 -10.67
C SER A 643 5.12 37.04 -10.17
N HIS A 644 5.71 36.08 -10.88
CA HIS A 644 7.04 35.54 -10.56
C HIS A 644 8.12 36.59 -10.84
N LEU A 645 8.02 37.32 -11.95
CA LEU A 645 8.95 38.39 -12.29
C LEU A 645 8.94 39.52 -11.25
N PHE A 646 7.77 39.95 -10.77
CA PHE A 646 7.67 40.95 -9.71
C PHE A 646 8.27 40.46 -8.39
N THR A 647 8.08 39.18 -8.06
CA THR A 647 8.67 38.58 -6.85
C THR A 647 10.20 38.59 -6.92
N ILE A 648 10.77 38.21 -8.07
CA ILE A 648 12.23 38.24 -8.28
C ILE A 648 12.74 39.69 -8.30
N ALA A 649 12.01 40.61 -8.92
CA ALA A 649 12.37 42.03 -8.95
C ALA A 649 12.43 42.65 -7.55
N ARG A 650 11.47 42.35 -6.67
CA ARG A 650 11.51 42.76 -5.26
C ARG A 650 12.69 42.16 -4.52
N TYR A 651 12.98 40.87 -4.76
CA TYR A 651 14.16 40.24 -4.20
C TYR A 651 15.45 40.99 -4.62
N MET A 652 15.57 41.42 -5.88
CA MET A 652 16.73 42.21 -6.35
C MET A 652 16.83 43.59 -5.67
N GLU A 653 15.71 44.27 -5.46
CA GLU A 653 15.69 45.56 -4.76
C GLU A 653 16.15 45.41 -3.30
N HIS A 654 15.64 44.39 -2.59
CA HIS A 654 16.05 44.10 -1.21
C HIS A 654 17.53 43.78 -1.05
N ARG A 655 18.18 43.28 -2.11
CA ARG A 655 19.63 43.01 -2.15
C ARG A 655 20.46 44.23 -2.57
N GLY A 656 19.83 45.38 -2.79
CA GLY A 656 20.52 46.63 -3.16
C GLY A 656 20.85 46.75 -4.65
N LEU A 657 20.15 46.02 -5.53
CA LEU A 657 20.35 46.05 -7.00
C LEU A 657 19.16 46.68 -7.74
N PRO A 658 18.85 47.98 -7.52
CA PRO A 658 17.61 48.60 -7.98
C PRO A 658 17.50 48.71 -9.51
N LEU A 659 18.62 48.89 -10.23
CA LEU A 659 18.62 48.91 -11.70
C LEU A 659 18.23 47.55 -12.32
N ARG A 660 18.62 46.44 -11.67
CA ARG A 660 18.25 45.09 -12.10
C ARG A 660 16.80 44.79 -11.78
N ALA A 661 16.36 45.19 -10.58
CA ALA A 661 14.96 45.14 -10.18
C ALA A 661 14.07 45.88 -11.18
N TYR A 662 14.46 47.10 -11.58
CA TYR A 662 13.73 47.88 -12.58
C TYR A 662 13.63 47.19 -13.93
N LYS A 663 14.73 46.60 -14.44
CA LYS A 663 14.70 45.85 -15.70
C LYS A 663 13.69 44.69 -15.65
N LEU A 664 13.68 43.90 -14.59
CA LEU A 664 12.71 42.81 -14.40
C LEU A 664 11.28 43.32 -14.24
N ALA A 665 11.07 44.39 -13.48
CA ALA A 665 9.76 45.01 -13.30
C ALA A 665 9.19 45.55 -14.62
N SER A 666 10.05 46.13 -15.48
CA SER A 666 9.63 46.62 -16.81
C SER A 666 9.19 45.48 -17.73
N LEU A 667 9.86 44.33 -17.68
CA LEU A 667 9.47 43.12 -18.41
C LEU A 667 8.16 42.54 -17.84
N ALA A 668 8.00 42.52 -16.52
CA ALA A 668 6.77 42.07 -15.87
C ALA A 668 5.56 42.92 -16.29
N LEU A 669 5.73 44.25 -16.37
CA LEU A 669 4.69 45.17 -16.85
C LEU A 669 4.34 44.93 -18.32
N ALA A 670 5.33 44.63 -19.16
CA ALA A 670 5.07 44.32 -20.57
C ALA A 670 4.15 43.09 -20.75
N HIS A 671 4.16 42.17 -19.78
CA HIS A 671 3.37 40.94 -19.76
C HIS A 671 2.06 41.06 -18.98
N LEU A 672 1.84 42.18 -18.30
CA LEU A 672 0.66 42.42 -17.47
C LEU A 672 -0.47 43.07 -18.28
N ASN A 673 -1.72 42.68 -18.00
CA ASN A 673 -2.90 43.33 -18.55
C ASN A 673 -4.01 43.45 -17.49
N ILE A 674 -4.17 44.64 -16.92
CA ILE A 674 -5.25 44.99 -15.99
C ILE A 674 -6.38 45.64 -16.78
N SER A 675 -7.53 44.99 -16.83
CA SER A 675 -8.70 45.46 -17.57
C SER A 675 -9.49 46.55 -16.83
N TYR A 676 -10.43 47.21 -17.52
CA TYR A 676 -11.14 48.41 -17.06
C TYR A 676 -11.85 48.31 -15.69
N ASN A 677 -12.30 47.12 -15.29
CA ASN A 677 -13.07 46.88 -14.06
C ASN A 677 -12.32 46.00 -13.01
N GLN A 678 -10.99 46.02 -13.00
CA GLN A 678 -10.18 45.21 -12.09
C GLN A 678 -9.34 46.09 -11.14
N ASP A 679 -10.01 46.96 -10.39
CA ASP A 679 -9.38 47.82 -9.37
C ASP A 679 -8.80 47.03 -8.18
N ALA A 680 -9.34 45.85 -7.89
CA ALA A 680 -8.82 44.91 -6.88
C ALA A 680 -7.85 43.84 -7.43
N HIS A 681 -7.24 44.06 -8.61
CA HIS A 681 -6.32 43.07 -9.19
C HIS A 681 -5.07 42.87 -8.30
N PRO A 682 -4.62 41.62 -8.04
CA PRO A 682 -3.51 41.35 -7.11
C PRO A 682 -2.20 42.04 -7.50
N ALA A 683 -1.96 42.24 -8.81
CA ALA A 683 -0.77 42.92 -9.32
C ALA A 683 -0.79 44.45 -9.15
N VAL A 684 -1.89 45.09 -8.71
CA VAL A 684 -1.95 46.57 -8.55
C VAL A 684 -0.86 47.06 -7.62
N ASN A 685 -0.64 46.37 -6.50
CA ASN A 685 0.44 46.70 -5.56
C ASN A 685 1.84 46.56 -6.19
N ASP A 686 2.01 45.60 -7.10
CA ASP A 686 3.27 45.38 -7.81
C ASP A 686 3.52 46.50 -8.84
N VAL A 687 2.48 46.96 -9.54
CA VAL A 687 2.56 48.11 -10.45
C VAL A 687 2.90 49.39 -9.68
N LEU A 688 2.20 49.66 -8.58
CA LEU A 688 2.46 50.83 -7.73
C LEU A 688 3.90 50.83 -7.21
N TRP A 689 4.38 49.68 -6.78
CA TRP A 689 5.77 49.48 -6.36
C TRP A 689 6.76 49.74 -7.52
N ALA A 690 6.54 49.17 -8.70
CA ALA A 690 7.41 49.38 -9.86
C ALA A 690 7.47 50.87 -10.30
N CYS A 691 6.34 51.57 -10.22
CA CYS A 691 6.24 53.01 -10.47
C CYS A 691 7.01 53.83 -9.41
N SER A 692 6.98 53.40 -8.15
CA SER A 692 7.76 54.02 -7.05
C SER A 692 9.26 53.81 -7.23
N LEU A 693 9.68 52.59 -7.58
CA LEU A 693 11.09 52.26 -7.88
C LEU A 693 11.61 53.07 -9.07
N SER A 694 10.80 53.24 -10.11
CA SER A 694 11.19 54.05 -11.27
C SER A 694 11.38 55.52 -10.92
N HIS A 695 10.52 56.05 -10.06
CA HIS A 695 10.60 57.41 -9.58
C HIS A 695 11.86 57.65 -8.70
N SER A 696 12.29 56.65 -7.92
CA SER A 696 13.49 56.76 -7.09
C SER A 696 14.80 56.67 -7.90
N LEU A 697 14.79 55.96 -9.03
CA LEU A 697 15.95 55.81 -9.93
C LEU A 697 16.25 57.09 -10.74
N GLY A 698 15.21 57.76 -11.25
CA GLY A 698 15.39 59.00 -12.00
C GLY A 698 14.29 59.29 -13.02
N LYS A 699 14.41 60.46 -13.66
CA LYS A 699 13.44 60.94 -14.66
C LYS A 699 13.48 60.14 -15.96
N ASN A 700 14.61 59.54 -16.31
CA ASN A 700 14.80 58.81 -17.56
C ASN A 700 14.08 57.44 -17.50
N GLU A 701 14.24 56.75 -16.39
CA GLU A 701 13.64 55.46 -16.05
C GLU A 701 12.12 55.60 -15.88
N LEU A 702 11.68 56.72 -15.29
CA LEU A 702 10.28 57.10 -15.24
C LEU A 702 9.69 57.35 -16.64
N ALA A 703 10.39 58.08 -17.51
CA ALA A 703 9.92 58.32 -18.88
C ALA A 703 9.80 57.02 -19.69
N ALA A 704 10.70 56.06 -19.47
CA ALA A 704 10.67 54.77 -20.14
C ALA A 704 9.56 53.82 -19.65
N ILE A 705 9.15 53.89 -18.37
CA ILE A 705 8.12 52.99 -17.82
C ILE A 705 6.69 53.47 -18.12
N VAL A 706 6.49 54.78 -18.32
CA VAL A 706 5.16 55.39 -18.56
C VAL A 706 4.40 54.73 -19.72
N PRO A 707 4.98 54.54 -20.92
CA PRO A 707 4.29 53.86 -22.02
C PRO A 707 3.91 52.41 -21.70
N LEU A 708 4.74 51.70 -20.93
CA LEU A 708 4.46 50.32 -20.52
C LEU A 708 3.29 50.24 -19.55
N VAL A 709 3.20 51.17 -18.59
CA VAL A 709 2.09 51.25 -17.65
C VAL A 709 0.78 51.58 -18.37
N ILE A 710 0.80 52.53 -19.30
CA ILE A 710 -0.39 52.89 -20.11
C ILE A 710 -0.87 51.68 -20.93
N LYS A 711 0.05 50.88 -21.48
CA LYS A 711 -0.29 49.68 -22.24
C LYS A 711 -0.85 48.55 -21.35
N SER A 712 -0.28 48.38 -20.16
CA SER A 712 -0.59 47.26 -19.25
C SER A 712 -1.77 47.52 -18.32
N VAL A 713 -2.08 48.77 -18.01
CA VAL A 713 -3.16 49.14 -17.08
C VAL A 713 -4.21 49.98 -17.81
N ARG A 714 -5.41 49.43 -17.93
CA ARG A 714 -6.58 50.12 -18.49
C ARG A 714 -7.59 50.56 -17.44
N CYS A 715 -7.34 50.21 -16.17
CA CYS A 715 -8.20 50.55 -15.05
C CYS A 715 -7.97 52.02 -14.62
N ALA A 716 -8.97 52.86 -14.82
CA ALA A 716 -8.85 54.30 -14.64
C ALA A 716 -8.48 54.74 -13.20
N PRO A 717 -9.05 54.17 -12.12
CA PRO A 717 -8.66 54.49 -10.74
C PRO A 717 -7.20 54.14 -10.40
N VAL A 718 -6.64 53.09 -11.02
CA VAL A 718 -5.24 52.70 -10.79
C VAL A 718 -4.30 53.69 -11.47
N LEU A 719 -4.61 54.10 -12.70
CA LEU A 719 -3.83 55.12 -13.43
C LEU A 719 -3.85 56.47 -12.71
N SER A 720 -5.00 56.89 -12.16
CA SER A 720 -5.10 58.15 -11.43
C SER A 720 -4.40 58.10 -10.06
N ASP A 721 -4.38 56.96 -9.36
CA ASP A 721 -3.58 56.80 -8.13
C ASP A 721 -2.08 56.86 -8.43
N ILE A 722 -1.61 56.17 -9.49
CA ILE A 722 -0.20 56.27 -9.95
C ILE A 722 0.17 57.73 -10.25
N LEU A 723 -0.69 58.44 -10.99
CA LEU A 723 -0.47 59.84 -11.34
C LEU A 723 -0.36 60.75 -10.10
N ARG A 724 -1.27 60.60 -9.12
CA ARG A 724 -1.24 61.37 -7.86
C ARG A 724 0.02 61.09 -7.04
N ARG A 725 0.54 59.86 -7.07
CA ARG A 725 1.78 59.52 -6.36
C ARG A 725 3.02 60.14 -7.01
N TRP A 726 3.01 60.36 -8.31
CA TRP A 726 4.11 61.00 -9.04
C TRP A 726 4.08 62.54 -9.02
N THR A 727 2.96 63.17 -8.66
CA THR A 727 2.92 64.62 -8.41
C THR A 727 3.47 64.99 -7.02
N LEU A 728 3.62 64.01 -6.14
CA LEU A 728 4.26 64.17 -4.81
C LEU A 728 5.79 63.96 -4.89
N PRO A 729 6.58 64.63 -4.03
CA PRO A 729 8.01 64.36 -3.92
C PRO A 729 8.29 62.90 -3.54
N SER A 730 9.37 62.31 -4.08
CA SER A 730 9.68 60.89 -3.89
C SER A 730 9.76 60.51 -2.40
N PRO A 731 9.06 59.44 -1.96
CA PRO A 731 9.29 58.89 -0.63
C PRO A 731 10.70 58.27 -0.61
N GLY A 732 11.58 58.71 0.29
CA GLY A 732 12.86 58.02 0.59
C GLY A 732 14.16 58.79 0.40
N LEU A 733 14.15 60.08 0.05
CA LEU A 733 15.38 60.85 -0.22
C LEU A 733 16.03 61.51 1.02
N SER A 734 15.87 60.97 2.23
CA SER A 734 16.44 61.53 3.47
C SER A 734 17.76 60.91 3.95
N GLY A 735 18.46 60.08 3.14
CA GLY A 735 19.58 59.27 3.67
C GLY A 735 20.93 59.27 2.94
N ILE A 736 21.11 59.91 1.78
CA ILE A 736 22.40 59.87 1.05
C ILE A 736 23.07 61.26 1.05
N PRO A 737 24.21 61.46 1.75
CA PRO A 737 24.91 62.73 1.75
C PRO A 737 25.65 62.92 0.42
N GLY A 738 25.21 63.87 -0.42
CA GLY A 738 25.98 64.30 -1.60
C GLY A 738 25.19 64.85 -2.79
N ARG A 739 23.88 64.57 -2.94
CA ARG A 739 23.07 65.16 -4.03
C ARG A 739 22.27 66.37 -3.55
N ARG A 740 22.81 67.57 -3.76
CA ARG A 740 22.02 68.82 -3.73
C ARG A 740 21.17 68.91 -5.00
N ASN A 741 19.91 69.33 -4.82
CA ASN A 741 18.89 69.70 -5.83
C ASN A 741 18.12 68.59 -6.57
N SER A 742 16.86 68.37 -6.17
CA SER A 742 15.69 68.28 -7.08
C SER A 742 14.36 68.30 -6.30
N GLY A 743 14.06 69.41 -5.61
CA GLY A 743 12.77 69.64 -4.94
C GLY A 743 11.71 70.35 -5.81
N LYS A 744 11.76 70.23 -7.15
CA LYS A 744 10.73 70.79 -8.04
C LYS A 744 9.68 69.72 -8.34
N MET A 745 8.44 69.96 -7.92
CA MET A 745 7.25 69.24 -8.38
C MET A 745 7.30 69.08 -9.91
N MET A 746 7.06 67.88 -10.41
CA MET A 746 6.85 67.70 -11.85
C MET A 746 5.45 68.21 -12.19
N GLY A 747 5.36 69.24 -13.02
CA GLY A 747 4.08 69.70 -13.54
C GLY A 747 3.45 68.65 -14.43
N THR A 748 2.15 68.41 -14.28
CA THR A 748 1.35 67.51 -15.13
C THR A 748 1.37 67.92 -16.61
N ASP A 749 1.72 69.18 -16.89
CA ASP A 749 1.84 69.77 -18.22
C ASP A 749 3.13 69.38 -18.99
N LYS A 750 4.04 68.62 -18.37
CA LYS A 750 5.32 68.23 -18.98
C LYS A 750 5.42 66.72 -19.16
N ALA A 751 6.00 66.29 -20.28
CA ALA A 751 6.33 64.90 -20.53
C ALA A 751 7.27 64.38 -19.41
N PRO A 752 7.05 63.16 -18.88
CA PRO A 752 6.13 62.12 -19.36
C PRO A 752 4.74 62.10 -18.68
N LEU A 753 4.45 62.97 -17.69
CA LEU A 753 3.20 62.91 -16.92
C LEU A 753 1.96 63.31 -17.71
N CYS A 754 2.11 64.21 -18.68
CA CYS A 754 1.01 64.62 -19.57
C CYS A 754 0.40 63.41 -20.30
N GLN A 755 1.22 62.48 -20.81
CA GLN A 755 0.75 61.25 -21.46
C GLN A 755 -0.03 60.33 -20.51
N MET A 756 0.41 60.25 -19.25
CA MET A 756 -0.28 59.45 -18.23
C MET A 756 -1.62 60.07 -17.84
N LEU A 757 -1.69 61.40 -17.75
CA LEU A 757 -2.92 62.15 -17.48
C LEU A 757 -3.95 61.97 -18.61
N GLU A 758 -3.53 62.11 -19.86
CA GLU A 758 -4.38 61.85 -21.04
C GLU A 758 -4.89 60.40 -21.07
N ALA A 759 -4.02 59.43 -20.79
CA ALA A 759 -4.39 58.02 -20.71
C ALA A 759 -5.38 57.74 -19.56
N ALA A 760 -5.20 58.36 -18.39
CA ALA A 760 -6.11 58.24 -17.26
C ALA A 760 -7.49 58.84 -17.59
N ILE A 761 -7.52 60.04 -18.20
CA ILE A 761 -8.75 60.69 -18.69
C ILE A 761 -9.47 59.79 -19.70
N GLY A 762 -8.76 59.29 -20.72
CA GLY A 762 -9.32 58.36 -21.71
C GLY A 762 -9.83 57.05 -21.11
N ALA A 763 -9.12 56.49 -20.13
CA ALA A 763 -9.56 55.30 -19.41
C ALA A 763 -10.85 55.56 -18.60
N TYR A 764 -11.01 56.72 -17.96
CA TYR A 764 -12.25 57.09 -17.29
C TYR A 764 -13.42 57.19 -18.27
N ILE A 765 -13.22 57.82 -19.43
CA ILE A 765 -14.25 57.93 -20.48
C ILE A 765 -14.68 56.54 -20.95
N ASN A 766 -13.73 55.70 -21.35
CA ASN A 766 -14.00 54.34 -21.86
C ASN A 766 -14.71 53.45 -20.82
N THR A 767 -14.21 53.48 -19.57
CA THR A 767 -14.81 52.71 -18.47
C THR A 767 -16.23 53.18 -18.16
N THR A 768 -16.48 54.50 -18.26
CA THR A 768 -17.81 55.06 -18.05
C THR A 768 -18.81 54.55 -19.09
N HIS A 769 -18.46 54.60 -20.38
CA HIS A 769 -19.30 54.07 -21.44
C HIS A 769 -19.55 52.56 -21.28
N SER A 770 -18.52 51.79 -20.92
CA SER A 770 -18.64 50.34 -20.67
C SER A 770 -19.53 50.02 -19.47
N ARG A 771 -19.39 50.70 -18.33
CA ARG A 771 -20.27 50.50 -17.17
C ARG A 771 -21.71 50.90 -17.49
N LEU A 772 -21.90 51.95 -18.28
CA LEU A 772 -23.22 52.46 -18.66
C LEU A 772 -23.99 51.56 -19.62
N THR A 773 -23.39 50.60 -20.33
CA THR A 773 -24.17 49.68 -21.19
C THR A 773 -25.09 48.78 -20.35
N HIS A 774 -24.55 48.17 -19.27
CA HIS A 774 -25.26 47.17 -18.46
C HIS A 774 -25.57 47.59 -17.01
N ILE A 775 -25.43 48.88 -16.66
CA ILE A 775 -25.69 49.36 -15.29
C ILE A 775 -27.14 49.13 -14.82
N SER A 776 -27.29 48.69 -13.57
CA SER A 776 -28.58 48.51 -12.89
C SER A 776 -28.81 49.55 -11.77
N PRO A 777 -30.05 49.82 -11.34
CA PRO A 777 -30.36 50.87 -10.36
C PRO A 777 -29.63 50.75 -9.01
N ARG A 778 -29.22 49.54 -8.61
CA ARG A 778 -28.48 49.30 -7.37
C ARG A 778 -27.04 49.86 -7.40
N HIS A 779 -26.47 50.00 -8.60
CA HIS A 779 -25.09 50.48 -8.79
C HIS A 779 -25.01 51.98 -9.11
N TYR A 780 -26.12 52.71 -9.05
CA TYR A 780 -26.13 54.14 -9.36
C TYR A 780 -25.27 54.95 -8.38
N GLY A 781 -25.33 54.66 -7.08
CA GLY A 781 -24.51 55.35 -6.07
C GLY A 781 -23.00 55.22 -6.34
N GLU A 782 -22.54 53.99 -6.52
CA GLU A 782 -21.13 53.68 -6.83
C GLU A 782 -20.66 54.33 -8.15
N PHE A 783 -21.53 54.35 -9.16
CA PHE A 783 -21.22 54.99 -10.44
C PHE A 783 -21.08 56.51 -10.32
N ILE A 784 -21.92 57.16 -9.53
CA ILE A 784 -21.82 58.60 -9.27
C ILE A 784 -20.52 58.91 -8.50
N GLU A 785 -20.12 58.08 -7.54
CA GLU A 785 -18.81 58.22 -6.86
C GLU A 785 -17.63 58.02 -7.82
N PHE A 786 -17.73 57.05 -8.74
CA PHE A 786 -16.74 56.84 -9.79
C PHE A 786 -16.57 58.06 -10.69
N LEU A 787 -17.67 58.71 -11.11
CA LEU A 787 -17.62 59.99 -11.84
C LEU A 787 -17.03 61.13 -11.00
N GLY A 788 -17.22 61.11 -9.68
CA GLY A 788 -16.56 62.04 -8.77
C GLY A 788 -15.04 61.92 -8.81
N LYS A 789 -14.52 60.68 -8.78
CA LYS A 789 -13.08 60.40 -8.94
C LYS A 789 -12.56 60.77 -10.33
N ALA A 790 -13.39 60.58 -11.37
CA ALA A 790 -13.07 61.02 -12.73
C ALA A 790 -12.89 62.55 -12.76
N ARG A 791 -13.84 63.32 -12.20
CA ARG A 791 -13.77 64.78 -12.11
C ARG A 791 -12.47 65.26 -11.47
N GLU A 792 -12.09 64.68 -10.34
CA GLU A 792 -10.82 65.03 -9.67
C GLU A 792 -9.60 64.82 -10.57
N THR A 793 -9.60 63.77 -11.39
CA THR A 793 -8.50 63.48 -12.33
C THR A 793 -8.49 64.45 -13.50
N PHE A 794 -9.66 64.81 -14.05
CA PHE A 794 -9.76 65.82 -15.11
C PHE A 794 -9.22 67.17 -14.63
N LEU A 795 -9.53 67.58 -13.39
CA LEU A 795 -9.06 68.85 -12.83
C LEU A 795 -7.53 68.95 -12.66
N MET A 796 -6.77 67.86 -12.83
CA MET A 796 -5.31 67.88 -12.86
C MET A 796 -4.75 68.42 -14.19
N ALA A 797 -5.58 68.55 -15.23
CA ALA A 797 -5.25 69.19 -16.51
C ALA A 797 -5.65 70.67 -16.50
N PRO A 798 -4.90 71.56 -17.19
CA PRO A 798 -5.18 73.00 -17.22
C PRO A 798 -6.57 73.33 -17.79
N ASP A 799 -7.02 72.61 -18.83
CA ASP A 799 -8.36 72.75 -19.43
C ASP A 799 -9.37 71.67 -18.96
N GLY A 800 -9.04 70.96 -17.88
CA GLY A 800 -9.78 69.79 -17.42
C GLY A 800 -11.24 70.03 -17.07
N HIS A 801 -11.56 71.22 -16.55
CA HIS A 801 -12.93 71.62 -16.19
C HIS A 801 -13.85 71.71 -17.42
N LEU A 802 -13.35 72.22 -18.55
CA LEU A 802 -14.09 72.29 -19.82
C LEU A 802 -14.27 70.89 -20.42
N GLN A 803 -13.20 70.08 -20.42
CA GLN A 803 -13.25 68.70 -20.94
C GLN A 803 -14.23 67.83 -20.16
N PHE A 804 -14.27 67.96 -18.83
CA PHE A 804 -15.23 67.22 -18.00
C PHE A 804 -16.68 67.67 -18.24
N GLY A 805 -16.92 68.98 -18.38
CA GLY A 805 -18.24 69.50 -18.72
C GLY A 805 -18.77 68.96 -20.06
N GLN A 806 -17.93 68.97 -21.09
CA GLN A 806 -18.25 68.38 -22.40
C GLN A 806 -18.53 66.88 -22.32
N PHE A 807 -17.74 66.15 -21.52
CA PHE A 807 -17.93 64.72 -21.30
C PHE A 807 -19.28 64.40 -20.63
N ILE A 808 -19.67 65.16 -19.61
CA ILE A 808 -20.97 64.99 -18.94
C ILE A 808 -22.15 65.30 -19.88
N GLU A 809 -22.05 66.35 -20.69
CA GLU A 809 -23.10 66.68 -21.68
C GLU A 809 -23.22 65.58 -22.76
N ASN A 810 -22.12 65.04 -23.25
CA ASN A 810 -22.13 63.90 -24.16
C ASN A 810 -22.81 62.68 -23.52
N LEU A 811 -22.46 62.37 -22.27
CA LEU A 811 -23.04 61.26 -21.51
C LEU A 811 -24.57 61.41 -21.32
N LYS A 812 -25.05 62.62 -21.03
CA LYS A 812 -26.48 62.96 -20.98
C LYS A 812 -27.15 62.74 -22.34
N GLN A 813 -26.47 63.06 -23.44
CA GLN A 813 -27.01 62.93 -24.80
C GLN A 813 -27.05 61.48 -25.30
N THR A 814 -26.01 60.67 -25.07
CA THR A 814 -25.93 59.28 -25.54
C THR A 814 -26.86 58.35 -24.77
N TYR A 815 -27.07 58.58 -23.47
CA TYR A 815 -27.81 57.66 -22.59
C TYR A 815 -29.13 58.26 -22.04
N LYS A 816 -29.82 59.10 -22.82
CA LYS A 816 -31.11 59.75 -22.47
C LYS A 816 -32.19 58.79 -21.96
N GLY A 817 -32.14 57.51 -22.35
CA GLY A 817 -33.07 56.47 -21.90
C GLY A 817 -32.98 56.14 -20.39
N LYS A 818 -31.86 56.45 -19.71
CA LYS A 818 -31.64 56.14 -18.29
C LYS A 818 -32.01 57.31 -17.37
N LYS A 819 -33.27 57.75 -17.42
CA LYS A 819 -33.78 58.99 -16.78
C LYS A 819 -33.38 59.17 -15.30
N LYS A 820 -33.54 58.13 -14.46
CA LYS A 820 -33.25 58.21 -13.02
C LYS A 820 -31.75 58.38 -12.73
N LEU A 821 -30.87 57.76 -13.51
CA LEU A 821 -29.42 57.93 -13.37
C LEU A 821 -28.97 59.31 -13.84
N MET A 822 -29.52 59.79 -14.97
CA MET A 822 -29.18 61.10 -15.51
C MET A 822 -29.62 62.26 -14.60
N LEU A 823 -30.71 62.08 -13.85
CA LEU A 823 -31.12 63.03 -12.82
C LEU A 823 -30.08 63.12 -11.68
N LEU A 824 -29.55 61.99 -11.21
CA LEU A 824 -28.49 61.96 -10.20
C LEU A 824 -27.16 62.56 -10.71
N VAL A 825 -26.81 62.32 -11.98
CA VAL A 825 -25.63 62.95 -12.61
C VAL A 825 -25.78 64.47 -12.66
N ARG A 826 -26.97 64.96 -13.03
CA ARG A 826 -27.31 66.38 -13.06
C ARG A 826 -27.23 67.01 -11.66
N GLU A 827 -27.85 66.37 -10.66
CA GLU A 827 -27.83 66.87 -9.27
C GLU A 827 -26.42 67.03 -8.70
N ARG A 828 -25.47 66.14 -9.05
CA ARG A 828 -24.11 66.16 -8.46
C ARG A 828 -23.09 66.94 -9.28
N PHE A 829 -23.21 67.02 -10.61
CA PHE A 829 -22.16 67.55 -11.48
C PHE A 829 -22.60 68.69 -12.42
N GLY A 830 -23.87 69.09 -12.41
CA GLY A 830 -24.37 70.23 -13.20
C GLY A 830 -25.81 70.06 -13.68
#